data_AF-D3P8T5-F1
#
_entry.id   AF-D3P8T5-F1
#
_cell.length_a   1.000
_cell.length_b   1.000
_cell.length_c   1.000
_cell.angle_alpha   90.00
_cell.angle_beta   90.00
_cell.angle_gamma   90.00
#
_symmetry.space_group_name_H-M   'P 1'
#
loop_
_entity.id
_entity.type
_entity.pdbx_description
1 polymer ?
#
loop_
_entity_poly.entity_id
_entity_poly.type
_entity_poly.pdbx_seq_one_letter_code
_entity_poly.pdbx_strand_id
1 'polypeptide(L)'
;MNVVYLLTAVYFLFLFLIAYIGEKLFKKNKKILANPYVYSLTLGVYCTTWTYYGSVGRAATSGIDFITIYIGPTLVVFTWWIFLRHIIRISEEYNITSIADFLSFRYGKSKYLGIAVSLFCIFGIIPYIALQLKAINETFFIVSGKSFSSNNSGILNDFSFYFSLVIGIIGAFFGTRHVTEARKHPGLISIIAFESVFKLVIFLIAGGYITFYLFDGFGDIFKQMAMSKNVLIVNKFDSLITVKESLSSYFQWFTMIIMSMFAVMFLPRQFHVAVIENLDSEHIDKGMYLFPLYLLLINIFVIPIAFAGILIFNNTGDPDYYILNLFINNDNQFLSLLVYLGGLAAGSGMVIVSSVSIANMVVNNIVIPIFVKRLVKINLSFVLIFFKRLLVVAIVLISFFYFKYIGKHFSLVSIGLTSFAAVSQFAPAILLGMFWEKVNEKGAIAGIISGFLIWFFTLIVPDMINSGLLSEKIMFDGLFGLPFLKPYALFGLDTLDIWSHSMFWSMFFNIAIMVIVSLLTKQTELEIETSLIFKREFYLRELMSVKKKTIVNLSYDDIFALLSKFVGERLADEKLTKHLEEKGKSVAELNLSDLAELRDFSEKVISEIVGPGASKLIVESYLDMLGKGEDKVIDIFKDLVSYSVGESKDTLVKRVSELNVLLEISKIFSGPGSLNQKIIKSLNLLKKTFKFDLVVLRVLEGDVLKMTAYAGQLSQNLDLDRKLEELESSFLGKSIKEKKPIAVNDINLIPINENVLEIKEAGYLSFCHLPLIIENEVKGVISFFSKIYKGMYTNEFITLLESVAHQIAFSIKSHEQTREIIKMREIAKELEIARSIQRSLLPDKPPAINYIDFAGVCYAYEFVGGDYYDYFEIGDDVLDVVIADVSGHNVASALLMSEVRTLIKSIIATNPNLQPKDIIKKLNYEIYDDLEKLEFIITLVYLRLDFKRNKIIYTNAGHPKPLVCKQGEIKELEGGDPLLGVIKEYEFEQFEYSFSKDEFLFVYTDGIVEAENIFGDFFGLERLFATIKNNCGGSSEEVIAYIYEELLKFIGDNKQKDDVTMVGIKFKK
;
A
#
# COMPACT_ATOMS: atom_id res chain seq x y z
N MET A 1 43.97 -17.19 5.39
CA MET A 1 42.76 -17.41 4.55
C MET A 1 41.50 -17.68 5.39
N ASN A 2 41.37 -18.81 6.09
CA ASN A 2 40.14 -19.13 6.85
C ASN A 2 39.77 -18.07 7.91
N VAL A 3 40.78 -17.47 8.55
CA VAL A 3 40.59 -16.37 9.52
C VAL A 3 40.00 -15.11 8.85
N VAL A 4 40.48 -14.74 7.66
CA VAL A 4 40.00 -13.54 6.93
C VAL A 4 38.55 -13.75 6.47
N TYR A 5 38.20 -14.95 5.98
CA TYR A 5 36.82 -15.31 5.65
C TYR A 5 35.90 -15.25 6.87
N LEU A 6 36.33 -15.85 7.98
CA LEU A 6 35.55 -15.87 9.22
C LEU A 6 35.30 -14.45 9.73
N LEU A 7 36.35 -13.61 9.79
CA LEU A 7 36.23 -12.22 10.22
C LEU A 7 35.32 -11.40 9.29
N THR A 8 35.42 -11.61 7.98
CA THR A 8 34.54 -10.96 7.00
C THR A 8 33.08 -11.36 7.21
N ALA A 9 32.80 -12.66 7.44
CA ALA A 9 31.46 -13.16 7.73
C ALA A 9 30.92 -12.61 9.06
N VAL A 10 31.74 -12.58 10.11
CA VAL A 10 31.39 -12.00 11.41
C VAL A 10 31.07 -10.52 11.29
N TYR A 11 31.85 -9.78 10.51
CA TYR A 11 31.59 -8.36 10.24
C TYR A 11 30.22 -8.15 9.58
N PHE A 12 29.86 -8.93 8.56
CA PHE A 12 28.54 -8.81 7.93
C PHE A 12 27.38 -9.22 8.85
N LEU A 13 27.55 -10.24 9.68
CA LEU A 13 26.60 -10.60 10.74
C LEU A 13 26.44 -9.46 11.75
N PHE A 14 27.53 -8.77 12.08
CA PHE A 14 27.51 -7.63 12.97
C PHE A 14 26.78 -6.43 12.37
N LEU A 15 26.99 -6.14 11.07
CA LEU A 15 26.20 -5.12 10.35
C LEU A 15 24.71 -5.46 10.34
N PHE A 16 24.36 -6.74 10.12
CA PHE A 16 22.97 -7.21 10.20
C PHE A 16 22.37 -6.94 11.59
N LEU A 17 23.13 -7.21 12.65
CA LEU A 17 22.71 -6.95 14.03
C LEU A 17 22.49 -5.45 14.28
N ILE A 18 23.40 -4.59 13.82
CA ILE A 18 23.26 -3.12 13.93
C ILE A 18 22.00 -2.65 13.21
N ALA A 19 21.74 -3.13 12.00
CA ALA A 19 20.55 -2.79 11.24
C ALA A 19 19.26 -3.18 11.98
N TYR A 20 19.23 -4.40 12.52
CA TYR A 20 18.11 -4.92 13.29
C TYR A 20 17.86 -4.11 14.58
N ILE A 21 18.93 -3.76 15.30
CA ILE A 21 18.84 -2.93 16.50
C ILE A 21 18.34 -1.52 16.13
N GLY A 22 18.84 -0.93 15.04
CA GLY A 22 18.41 0.36 14.53
C GLY A 22 16.91 0.41 14.23
N GLU A 23 16.36 -0.62 13.57
CA GLU A 23 14.91 -0.74 13.35
C GLU A 23 14.12 -0.81 14.66
N LYS A 24 14.58 -1.62 15.62
CA LYS A 24 13.90 -1.80 16.91
C LYS A 24 13.92 -0.51 17.73
N LEU A 25 15.04 0.21 17.73
CA LEU A 25 15.20 1.50 18.41
C LEU A 25 14.30 2.57 17.77
N PHE A 26 14.20 2.62 16.45
CA PHE A 26 13.32 3.58 15.76
C PHE A 26 11.84 3.41 16.13
N LYS A 27 11.38 2.14 16.28
CA LYS A 27 10.01 1.85 16.73
C LYS A 27 9.75 2.26 18.18
N LYS A 28 10.76 2.15 19.05
CA LYS A 28 10.62 2.46 20.48
C LYS A 28 10.81 3.95 20.80
N ASN A 29 11.76 4.62 20.14
CA ASN A 29 12.07 6.03 20.35
C ASN A 29 12.72 6.66 19.10
N LYS A 30 11.93 7.40 18.32
CA LYS A 30 12.38 8.07 17.08
C LYS A 30 13.55 9.04 17.29
N LYS A 31 13.67 9.65 18.47
CA LYS A 31 14.67 10.71 18.75
C LYS A 31 16.13 10.22 18.73
N ILE A 32 16.38 8.93 18.95
CA ILE A 32 17.75 8.38 18.98
C ILE A 32 18.39 8.43 17.58
N LEU A 33 17.59 8.16 16.54
CA LEU A 33 18.03 8.15 15.15
C LEU A 33 17.78 9.49 14.45
N ALA A 34 16.78 10.26 14.89
CA ALA A 34 16.54 11.64 14.46
C ALA A 34 17.49 12.62 15.18
N ASN A 35 18.80 12.41 15.00
CA ASN A 35 19.84 13.24 15.61
C ASN A 35 20.77 13.82 14.53
N PRO A 36 21.04 15.14 14.55
CA PRO A 36 21.97 15.78 13.60
C PRO A 36 23.37 15.14 13.53
N TYR A 37 23.88 14.56 14.62
CA TYR A 37 25.18 13.88 14.62
C TYR A 37 25.16 12.60 13.79
N VAL A 38 24.09 11.81 13.89
CA VAL A 38 23.90 10.59 13.10
C VAL A 38 23.78 10.95 11.62
N TYR A 39 22.99 11.98 11.28
CA TYR A 39 22.88 12.51 9.93
C TYR A 39 24.24 12.96 9.36
N SER A 40 25.03 13.68 10.15
CA SER A 40 26.36 14.13 9.72
C SER A 40 27.32 12.96 9.46
N LEU A 41 27.23 11.90 10.26
CA LEU A 41 28.00 10.68 10.05
C LEU A 41 27.53 9.90 8.82
N THR A 42 26.23 9.91 8.49
CA THR A 42 25.74 9.21 7.29
C THR A 42 26.19 9.87 5.99
N LEU A 43 26.40 11.18 5.97
CA LEU A 43 27.07 11.87 4.85
C LEU A 43 28.49 11.33 4.61
N GLY A 44 29.10 10.72 5.62
CA GLY A 44 30.37 9.98 5.54
C GLY A 44 30.37 8.82 4.53
N VAL A 45 29.22 8.40 3.97
CA VAL A 45 29.16 7.47 2.83
C VAL A 45 29.85 8.03 1.56
N TYR A 46 30.17 9.33 1.54
CA TYR A 46 31.04 9.94 0.53
C TYR A 46 32.47 9.36 0.56
N CYS A 47 32.98 9.05 1.75
CA CYS A 47 34.32 8.48 1.93
C CYS A 47 34.28 6.96 1.72
N THR A 48 34.62 6.52 0.51
CA THR A 48 34.53 5.11 0.09
C THR A 48 35.89 4.41 0.11
N THR A 49 36.04 3.21 -0.46
CA THR A 49 37.37 2.57 -0.63
C THR A 49 38.33 3.46 -1.40
N TRP A 50 37.79 4.37 -2.22
CA TRP A 50 38.56 5.44 -2.86
C TRP A 50 39.26 6.35 -1.85
N THR A 51 38.54 6.83 -0.84
CA THR A 51 39.12 7.72 0.18
C THR A 51 40.11 6.96 1.03
N TYR A 52 39.77 5.71 1.34
CA TYR A 52 40.53 4.88 2.25
C TYR A 52 41.85 4.35 1.63
N TYR A 53 41.83 3.93 0.37
CA TYR A 53 42.98 3.36 -0.35
C TYR A 53 43.46 4.28 -1.48
N GLY A 54 42.55 4.64 -2.40
CA GLY A 54 42.90 5.43 -3.59
C GLY A 54 43.44 6.83 -3.32
N SER A 55 43.12 7.46 -2.18
CA SER A 55 43.68 8.78 -1.82
C SER A 55 45.15 8.68 -1.40
N VAL A 56 45.54 7.57 -0.76
CA VAL A 56 46.94 7.28 -0.45
C VAL A 56 47.71 7.06 -1.75
N GLY A 57 47.18 6.26 -2.68
CA GLY A 57 47.83 6.03 -3.97
C GLY A 57 47.88 7.28 -4.84
N ARG A 58 46.84 8.13 -4.80
CA ARG A 58 46.86 9.42 -5.49
C ARG A 58 47.85 10.40 -4.87
N ALA A 59 47.94 10.48 -3.55
CA ALA A 59 48.95 11.28 -2.87
C ALA A 59 50.37 10.79 -3.19
N ALA A 60 50.58 9.48 -3.32
CA ALA A 60 51.85 8.88 -3.69
C ALA A 60 52.22 9.08 -5.17
N THR A 61 51.27 9.33 -6.07
CA THR A 61 51.51 9.48 -7.52
C THR A 61 51.47 10.93 -8.00
N SER A 62 50.52 11.71 -7.50
CA SER A 62 50.19 13.07 -7.98
C SER A 62 50.33 14.14 -6.88
N GLY A 63 50.76 13.78 -5.67
CA GLY A 63 51.02 14.75 -4.61
C GLY A 63 49.73 15.37 -4.08
N ILE A 64 49.70 16.69 -3.94
CA ILE A 64 48.61 17.46 -3.32
C ILE A 64 47.29 17.37 -4.12
N ASP A 65 47.33 16.96 -5.40
CA ASP A 65 46.17 16.83 -6.28
C ASP A 65 44.98 16.07 -5.67
N PHE A 66 45.23 15.07 -4.79
CA PHE A 66 44.16 14.31 -4.16
C PHE A 66 43.21 15.17 -3.30
N ILE A 67 43.70 16.28 -2.75
CA ILE A 67 42.94 17.17 -1.86
C ILE A 67 41.78 17.84 -2.60
N THR A 68 41.90 18.06 -3.92
CA THR A 68 40.88 18.70 -4.75
C THR A 68 39.50 18.03 -4.64
N ILE A 69 39.47 16.70 -4.43
CA ILE A 69 38.25 15.90 -4.27
C ILE A 69 37.56 16.17 -2.93
N TYR A 70 38.27 16.69 -1.93
CA TYR A 70 37.74 17.00 -0.59
C TYR A 70 37.47 18.49 -0.40
N ILE A 71 38.24 19.36 -1.07
CA ILE A 71 38.00 20.80 -1.10
C ILE A 71 36.65 21.10 -1.75
N GLY A 72 36.32 20.46 -2.88
CA GLY A 72 35.03 20.68 -3.55
C GLY A 72 33.82 20.48 -2.62
N PRO A 73 33.66 19.31 -1.98
CA PRO A 73 32.62 19.07 -0.99
C PRO A 73 32.65 20.07 0.17
N THR A 74 33.83 20.41 0.69
CA THR A 74 33.98 21.37 1.78
C THR A 74 33.46 22.76 1.38
N LEU A 75 33.71 23.20 0.15
CA LEU A 75 33.24 24.48 -0.36
C LEU A 75 31.74 24.48 -0.64
N VAL A 76 31.20 23.43 -1.24
CA VAL A 76 29.77 23.40 -1.61
C VAL A 76 28.86 23.30 -0.39
N VAL A 77 29.35 22.76 0.73
CA VAL A 77 28.61 22.64 1.98
C VAL A 77 28.14 24.00 2.52
N PHE A 78 28.89 25.09 2.29
CA PHE A 78 28.42 26.44 2.64
C PHE A 78 27.14 26.86 1.89
N THR A 79 26.90 26.26 0.72
CA THR A 79 25.69 26.50 -0.07
C THR A 79 24.51 25.63 0.40
N TRP A 80 24.72 24.63 1.24
CA TRP A 80 23.65 23.70 1.66
C TRP A 80 22.51 24.34 2.43
N TRP A 81 22.77 25.43 3.18
CA TRP A 81 21.73 26.23 3.83
C TRP A 81 20.68 26.72 2.81
N ILE A 82 21.10 27.01 1.58
CA ILE A 82 20.24 27.48 0.50
C ILE A 82 19.80 26.30 -0.36
N PHE A 83 20.73 25.63 -1.03
CA PHE A 83 20.39 24.67 -2.08
C PHE A 83 19.89 23.35 -1.52
N LEU A 84 20.66 22.73 -0.62
CA LEU A 84 20.32 21.40 -0.13
C LEU A 84 19.05 21.45 0.72
N ARG A 85 18.95 22.41 1.63
CA ARG A 85 17.74 22.62 2.46
C ARG A 85 16.48 22.80 1.61
N HIS A 86 16.57 23.58 0.54
CA HIS A 86 15.46 23.78 -0.39
C HIS A 86 15.06 22.47 -1.08
N ILE A 87 16.04 21.69 -1.56
CA ILE A 87 15.81 20.36 -2.15
C ILE A 87 15.14 19.42 -1.14
N ILE A 88 15.58 19.40 0.13
CA ILE A 88 14.99 18.57 1.19
C ILE A 88 13.53 18.93 1.42
N ARG A 89 13.22 20.22 1.60
CA ARG A 89 11.85 20.66 1.88
C ARG A 89 10.89 20.29 0.76
N ILE A 90 11.27 20.53 -0.50
CA ILE A 90 10.46 20.12 -1.67
C ILE A 90 10.30 18.60 -1.69
N SER A 91 11.38 17.86 -1.41
CA SER A 91 11.32 16.40 -1.45
C SER A 91 10.44 15.82 -0.35
N GLU A 92 10.44 16.41 0.85
CA GLU A 92 9.58 16.02 1.97
C GLU A 92 8.12 16.44 1.77
N GLU A 93 7.87 17.62 1.20
CA GLU A 93 6.52 18.12 0.93
C GLU A 93 5.82 17.32 -0.17
N TYR A 94 6.56 17.03 -1.24
CA TYR A 94 6.07 16.33 -2.42
C TYR A 94 6.55 14.88 -2.50
N ASN A 95 6.82 14.20 -1.37
CA ASN A 95 7.18 12.76 -1.31
C ASN A 95 8.10 12.28 -2.46
N ILE A 96 9.12 13.08 -2.80
CA ILE A 96 10.06 12.77 -3.88
C ILE A 96 11.03 11.73 -3.33
N THR A 97 11.21 10.61 -4.05
CA THR A 97 11.98 9.45 -3.54
C THR A 97 13.38 9.32 -4.15
N SER A 98 13.69 10.08 -5.20
CA SER A 98 15.00 10.02 -5.87
C SER A 98 15.33 11.28 -6.64
N ILE A 99 16.58 11.38 -7.11
CA ILE A 99 17.02 12.49 -7.97
C ILE A 99 16.31 12.52 -9.34
N ALA A 100 15.93 11.35 -9.87
CA ALA A 100 15.15 11.26 -11.11
C ALA A 100 13.74 11.80 -10.89
N ASP A 101 13.13 11.47 -9.75
CA ASP A 101 11.82 11.99 -9.38
C ASP A 101 11.87 13.49 -9.14
N PHE A 102 12.96 13.99 -8.53
CA PHE A 102 13.17 15.42 -8.29
C PHE A 102 13.20 16.22 -9.60
N LEU A 103 14.00 15.76 -10.56
CA LEU A 103 14.06 16.36 -11.90
C LEU A 103 12.72 16.21 -12.63
N SER A 104 12.11 15.02 -12.64
CA SER A 104 10.80 14.79 -13.25
C SER A 104 9.76 15.77 -12.69
N PHE A 105 9.70 15.94 -11.37
CA PHE A 105 8.77 16.83 -10.69
C PHE A 105 8.97 18.29 -11.08
N ARG A 106 10.22 18.77 -11.15
CA ARG A 106 10.54 20.15 -11.57
C ARG A 106 10.06 20.46 -13.00
N TYR A 107 10.10 19.49 -13.89
CA TYR A 107 9.77 19.66 -15.31
C TYR A 107 8.41 19.05 -15.64
N GLY A 108 7.37 19.44 -14.90
CA GLY A 108 5.98 19.08 -15.20
C GLY A 108 5.63 17.60 -15.00
N LYS A 109 6.32 16.90 -14.08
CA LYS A 109 6.14 15.46 -13.81
C LYS A 109 6.43 14.60 -15.05
N SER A 110 7.47 14.97 -15.81
CA SER A 110 7.86 14.29 -17.04
C SER A 110 8.36 12.86 -16.78
N LYS A 111 7.69 11.89 -17.41
CA LYS A 111 8.11 10.47 -17.39
C LYS A 111 9.39 10.25 -18.19
N TYR A 112 9.52 10.91 -19.33
CA TYR A 112 10.68 10.74 -20.22
C TYR A 112 11.96 11.22 -19.54
N LEU A 113 11.90 12.34 -18.83
CA LEU A 113 13.03 12.84 -18.06
C LEU A 113 13.40 11.88 -16.91
N GLY A 114 12.41 11.39 -16.16
CA GLY A 114 12.64 10.42 -15.07
C GLY A 114 13.31 9.13 -15.57
N ILE A 115 12.87 8.59 -16.72
CA ILE A 115 13.48 7.42 -17.37
C ILE A 115 14.91 7.72 -17.81
N ALA A 116 15.13 8.85 -18.49
CA ALA A 116 16.46 9.24 -18.99
C ALA A 116 17.47 9.36 -17.85
N VAL A 117 17.13 10.10 -16.78
CA VAL A 117 17.99 10.27 -15.60
C VAL A 117 18.26 8.93 -14.92
N SER A 118 17.24 8.07 -14.78
CA SER A 118 17.40 6.73 -14.18
C SER A 118 18.37 5.85 -14.98
N LEU A 119 18.24 5.79 -16.30
CA LEU A 119 19.14 5.03 -17.17
C LEU A 119 20.57 5.56 -17.10
N PHE A 120 20.75 6.89 -17.16
CA PHE A 120 22.07 7.50 -17.08
C PHE A 120 22.74 7.31 -15.71
N CYS A 121 21.97 7.30 -14.62
CA CYS A 121 22.48 6.96 -13.29
C CYS A 121 22.99 5.52 -13.22
N ILE A 122 22.32 4.56 -13.87
CA ILE A 122 22.78 3.16 -13.95
C ILE A 122 24.16 3.12 -14.62
N PHE A 123 24.29 3.70 -15.82
CA PHE A 123 25.56 3.70 -16.56
C PHE A 123 26.67 4.46 -15.85
N GLY A 124 26.34 5.58 -15.19
CA GLY A 124 27.32 6.40 -14.46
C GLY A 124 27.83 5.75 -13.17
N ILE A 125 26.99 4.96 -12.46
CA ILE A 125 27.35 4.41 -11.14
C ILE A 125 27.89 2.97 -11.20
N ILE A 126 27.52 2.16 -12.20
CA ILE A 126 28.03 0.78 -12.33
C ILE A 126 29.57 0.70 -12.25
N PRO A 127 30.34 1.53 -12.99
CA PRO A 127 31.80 1.53 -12.87
C PRO A 127 32.27 1.83 -11.46
N TYR A 128 31.56 2.71 -10.76
CA TYR A 128 31.87 3.12 -9.40
C TYR A 128 31.58 2.02 -8.35
N ILE A 129 30.54 1.21 -8.55
CA ILE A 129 30.28 0.02 -7.71
C ILE A 129 31.34 -1.04 -8.00
N ALA A 130 31.66 -1.28 -9.28
CA ALA A 130 32.69 -2.22 -9.70
C ALA A 130 34.05 -1.90 -9.08
N LEU A 131 34.39 -0.62 -8.99
CA LEU A 131 35.56 -0.09 -8.30
C LEU A 131 35.62 -0.50 -6.83
N GLN A 132 34.50 -0.46 -6.10
CA GLN A 132 34.49 -0.89 -4.70
C GLN A 132 34.77 -2.39 -4.58
N LEU A 133 34.15 -3.19 -5.45
CA LEU A 133 34.35 -4.63 -5.48
C LEU A 133 35.81 -4.99 -5.80
N LYS A 134 36.45 -4.26 -6.72
CA LYS A 134 37.88 -4.38 -7.03
C LYS A 134 38.74 -4.16 -5.79
N ALA A 135 38.57 -3.04 -5.10
CA ALA A 135 39.37 -2.69 -3.93
C ALA A 135 39.25 -3.73 -2.81
N ILE A 136 38.05 -4.24 -2.56
CA ILE A 136 37.82 -5.25 -1.52
C ILE A 136 38.42 -6.60 -1.92
N ASN A 137 38.32 -6.97 -3.20
CA ASN A 137 38.93 -8.20 -3.70
C ASN A 137 40.46 -8.16 -3.61
N GLU A 138 41.09 -7.07 -4.06
CA GLU A 138 42.54 -6.94 -4.05
C GLU A 138 43.10 -6.92 -2.62
N THR A 139 42.48 -6.16 -1.71
CA THR A 139 42.90 -6.13 -0.30
C THR A 139 42.71 -7.47 0.41
N PHE A 140 41.66 -8.23 0.07
CA PHE A 140 41.46 -9.59 0.58
C PHE A 140 42.61 -10.52 0.20
N PHE A 141 43.09 -10.47 -1.05
CA PHE A 141 44.21 -11.29 -1.50
C PHE A 141 45.53 -10.88 -0.84
N ILE A 142 45.78 -9.57 -0.71
CA ILE A 142 46.99 -9.04 -0.07
C ILE A 142 47.07 -9.52 1.40
N VAL A 143 46.00 -9.38 2.19
CA VAL A 143 46.00 -9.83 3.60
C VAL A 143 46.01 -11.35 3.73
N SER A 144 45.43 -12.07 2.77
CA SER A 144 45.40 -13.54 2.80
C SER A 144 46.74 -14.19 2.46
N GLY A 145 47.73 -13.42 1.98
CA GLY A 145 49.08 -13.91 1.66
C GLY A 145 49.14 -14.81 0.42
N LYS A 146 48.12 -14.78 -0.46
CA LYS A 146 48.13 -15.52 -1.73
C LYS A 146 48.48 -14.57 -2.88
N SER A 147 49.38 -15.02 -3.76
CA SER A 147 49.61 -14.36 -5.04
C SER A 147 48.33 -14.39 -5.88
N PHE A 148 48.03 -13.26 -6.52
CA PHE A 148 46.89 -13.10 -7.43
C PHE A 148 47.05 -14.04 -8.63
N SER A 149 46.56 -15.28 -8.52
CA SER A 149 46.58 -16.24 -9.64
C SER A 149 45.51 -15.81 -10.64
N SER A 150 45.93 -15.09 -11.67
CA SER A 150 45.04 -14.34 -12.57
C SER A 150 44.37 -15.15 -13.66
N ASN A 151 44.66 -16.44 -13.83
CA ASN A 151 44.15 -17.23 -14.95
C ASN A 151 43.48 -18.54 -14.50
N ASN A 152 42.17 -18.65 -14.77
CA ASN A 152 41.35 -19.87 -14.74
C ASN A 152 40.81 -20.44 -13.41
N SER A 153 40.54 -19.62 -12.38
CA SER A 153 39.53 -20.03 -11.39
C SER A 153 38.13 -19.73 -11.95
N GLY A 154 37.29 -20.75 -12.12
CA GLY A 154 35.89 -20.58 -12.52
C GLY A 154 35.16 -19.58 -11.62
N ILE A 155 34.08 -18.96 -12.12
CA ILE A 155 33.31 -17.92 -11.41
C ILE A 155 32.92 -18.35 -9.98
N LEU A 156 32.68 -19.65 -9.78
CA LEU A 156 32.33 -20.27 -8.50
C LEU A 156 33.48 -20.35 -7.48
N ASN A 157 34.72 -20.08 -7.84
CA ASN A 157 35.87 -20.06 -6.92
C ASN A 157 36.37 -18.63 -6.64
N ASP A 158 35.65 -17.62 -7.12
CA ASP A 158 36.03 -16.21 -7.04
C ASP A 158 35.43 -15.55 -5.77
N PHE A 159 36.28 -15.05 -4.86
CA PHE A 159 35.82 -14.38 -3.64
C PHE A 159 34.90 -13.22 -3.94
N SER A 160 35.23 -12.42 -4.97
CA SER A 160 34.46 -11.25 -5.34
C SER A 160 33.04 -11.58 -5.82
N PHE A 161 32.80 -12.78 -6.34
CA PHE A 161 31.46 -13.24 -6.71
C PHE A 161 30.59 -13.50 -5.48
N TYR A 162 31.06 -14.30 -4.52
CA TYR A 162 30.32 -14.56 -3.28
C TYR A 162 30.11 -13.29 -2.45
N PHE A 163 31.13 -12.44 -2.39
CA PHE A 163 31.05 -11.15 -1.74
C PHE A 163 29.95 -10.27 -2.35
N SER A 164 29.91 -10.18 -3.69
CA SER A 164 28.87 -9.44 -4.42
C SER A 164 27.47 -10.00 -4.15
N LEU A 165 27.33 -11.32 -4.09
CA LEU A 165 26.06 -11.99 -3.81
C LEU A 165 25.58 -11.74 -2.37
N VAL A 166 26.47 -11.85 -1.38
CA VAL A 166 26.15 -11.58 0.04
C VAL A 166 25.75 -10.12 0.23
N ILE A 167 26.51 -9.17 -0.32
CA ILE A 167 26.16 -7.75 -0.23
C ILE A 167 24.86 -7.44 -0.96
N GLY A 168 24.64 -8.01 -2.14
CA GLY A 168 23.39 -7.85 -2.89
C GLY A 168 22.19 -8.35 -2.09
N ILE A 169 22.31 -9.51 -1.42
CA ILE A 169 21.27 -10.06 -0.54
C ILE A 169 21.03 -9.14 0.65
N ILE A 170 22.08 -8.71 1.35
CA ILE A 170 21.97 -7.78 2.49
C ILE A 170 21.25 -6.49 2.05
N GLY A 171 21.65 -5.88 0.93
CA GLY A 171 21.00 -4.70 0.38
C GLY A 171 19.53 -4.94 0.02
N ALA A 172 19.20 -6.10 -0.55
CA ALA A 172 17.83 -6.47 -0.88
C ALA A 172 16.95 -6.68 0.37
N PHE A 173 17.48 -7.20 1.48
CA PHE A 173 16.70 -7.37 2.71
C PHE A 173 16.43 -6.05 3.43
N PHE A 174 17.42 -5.17 3.52
CA PHE A 174 17.33 -3.93 4.30
C PHE A 174 16.83 -2.71 3.52
N GLY A 175 17.09 -2.65 2.20
CA GLY A 175 16.73 -1.49 1.37
C GLY A 175 15.39 -1.57 0.65
N THR A 176 14.69 -2.71 0.68
CA THR A 176 13.50 -2.93 -0.17
C THR A 176 12.29 -3.54 0.55
N ARG A 177 12.25 -3.44 1.89
CA ARG A 177 11.27 -4.17 2.71
C ARG A 177 9.83 -3.63 2.61
N HIS A 178 9.65 -2.41 2.11
CA HIS A 178 8.35 -1.76 1.93
C HIS A 178 8.17 -1.29 0.48
N VAL A 179 6.94 -1.30 0.00
CA VAL A 179 6.54 -0.98 -1.39
C VAL A 179 6.55 0.52 -1.65
N THR A 180 6.08 1.28 -0.67
CA THR A 180 6.02 2.74 -0.70
C THR A 180 7.11 3.31 0.21
N GLU A 181 8.03 4.05 -0.40
CA GLU A 181 9.24 4.61 0.22
C GLU A 181 9.00 5.89 1.03
N ALA A 182 7.74 6.29 1.26
CA ALA A 182 7.42 7.42 2.15
C ALA A 182 7.84 7.17 3.62
N ARG A 183 8.31 5.96 3.96
CA ARG A 183 8.92 5.65 5.26
C ARG A 183 10.45 5.57 5.13
N LYS A 184 11.13 6.45 5.87
CA LYS A 184 12.59 6.49 6.05
C LYS A 184 13.14 5.12 6.52
N HIS A 185 14.37 4.76 6.14
CA HIS A 185 15.00 3.45 6.38
C HIS A 185 15.99 3.48 7.58
N PRO A 186 15.52 3.41 8.84
CA PRO A 186 16.37 3.57 10.02
C PRO A 186 17.49 2.53 10.15
N GLY A 187 17.24 1.29 9.71
CA GLY A 187 18.25 0.23 9.72
C GLY A 187 19.44 0.55 8.80
N LEU A 188 19.16 1.10 7.60
CA LEU A 188 20.17 1.51 6.64
C LEU A 188 21.01 2.69 7.16
N ILE A 189 20.35 3.71 7.72
CA ILE A 189 21.02 4.88 8.33
C ILE A 189 21.98 4.42 9.45
N SER A 190 21.54 3.48 10.29
CA SER A 190 22.35 2.95 11.41
C SER A 190 23.63 2.26 10.93
N ILE A 191 23.56 1.46 9.86
CA ILE A 191 24.72 0.82 9.24
C ILE A 191 25.72 1.88 8.77
N ILE A 192 25.26 2.85 7.98
CA ILE A 192 26.14 3.85 7.37
C ILE A 192 26.84 4.71 8.43
N ALA A 193 26.11 5.12 9.47
CA ALA A 193 26.67 5.89 10.57
C ALA A 193 27.77 5.11 11.30
N PHE A 194 27.51 3.83 11.61
CA PHE A 194 28.50 2.95 12.23
C PHE A 194 29.73 2.76 11.34
N GLU A 195 29.55 2.41 10.06
CA GLU A 195 30.65 2.21 9.12
C GLU A 195 31.51 3.46 8.98
N SER A 196 30.89 4.64 9.01
CA SER A 196 31.61 5.91 8.91
C SER A 196 32.45 6.23 10.14
N VAL A 197 31.98 5.89 11.34
CA VAL A 197 32.80 5.96 12.56
C VAL A 197 33.90 4.91 12.54
N PHE A 198 33.55 3.66 12.21
CA PHE A 198 34.46 2.52 12.23
C PHE A 198 35.67 2.73 11.30
N LYS A 199 35.43 3.15 10.05
CA LYS A 199 36.51 3.42 9.09
C LYS A 199 37.36 4.63 9.52
N LEU A 200 36.76 5.68 10.05
CA LEU A 200 37.50 6.87 10.50
C LEU A 200 38.46 6.52 11.65
N VAL A 201 37.96 5.81 12.68
CA VAL A 201 38.75 5.43 13.84
C VAL A 201 39.94 4.55 13.42
N ILE A 202 39.69 3.54 12.58
CA ILE A 202 40.75 2.65 12.12
C ILE A 202 41.79 3.40 11.29
N PHE A 203 41.35 4.30 10.40
CA PHE A 203 42.27 5.09 9.57
C PHE A 203 43.14 6.02 10.42
N LEU A 204 42.57 6.66 11.46
CA LEU A 204 43.31 7.50 12.41
C LEU A 204 44.32 6.69 13.23
N ILE A 205 43.95 5.49 13.70
CA ILE A 205 44.87 4.60 14.41
C ILE A 205 46.01 4.17 13.49
N ALA A 206 45.70 3.76 12.26
CA ALA A 206 46.68 3.34 11.28
C ALA A 206 47.65 4.48 10.91
N GLY A 207 47.12 5.65 10.62
CA GLY A 207 47.89 6.84 10.30
C GLY A 207 48.74 7.33 11.47
N GLY A 208 48.21 7.29 12.69
CA GLY A 208 48.95 7.62 13.91
C GLY A 208 50.10 6.65 14.17
N TYR A 209 49.87 5.34 14.02
CA TYR A 209 50.94 4.34 14.14
C TYR A 209 52.02 4.56 13.08
N ILE A 210 51.66 4.73 11.82
CA ILE A 210 52.66 4.96 10.76
C ILE A 210 53.43 6.25 11.04
N THR A 211 52.74 7.35 11.38
CA THR A 211 53.38 8.66 11.51
C THR A 211 54.24 8.83 12.77
N PHE A 212 53.86 8.22 13.90
CA PHE A 212 54.51 8.43 15.19
C PHE A 212 55.24 7.21 15.76
N TYR A 213 54.96 6.00 15.26
CA TYR A 213 55.64 4.78 15.71
C TYR A 213 56.66 4.27 14.69
N LEU A 214 56.30 4.25 13.39
CA LEU A 214 57.29 3.91 12.34
C LEU A 214 58.24 5.08 12.02
N PHE A 215 57.81 6.30 12.33
CA PHE A 215 58.55 7.53 12.13
C PHE A 215 58.38 8.43 13.37
N ASP A 216 59.29 9.39 13.58
CA ASP A 216 59.26 10.30 14.74
C ASP A 216 58.38 11.55 14.47
N GLY A 217 57.20 11.34 13.90
CA GLY A 217 56.20 12.37 13.60
C GLY A 217 56.23 12.91 12.16
N PHE A 218 55.32 13.85 11.86
CA PHE A 218 55.16 14.44 10.53
C PHE A 218 56.47 15.03 9.99
N GLY A 219 57.23 15.74 10.82
CA GLY A 219 58.48 16.38 10.37
C GLY A 219 59.57 15.38 9.97
N ASP A 220 59.61 14.20 10.59
CA ASP A 220 60.62 13.18 10.31
C ASP A 220 60.44 12.56 8.93
N ILE A 221 59.21 12.16 8.57
CA ILE A 221 58.90 11.60 7.23
C ILE A 221 59.30 12.57 6.12
N PHE A 222 58.98 13.85 6.26
CA PHE A 222 59.31 14.87 5.26
C PHE A 222 60.82 15.09 5.16
N LYS A 223 61.54 15.08 6.29
CA LYS A 223 63.01 15.17 6.30
C LYS A 223 63.65 13.96 5.62
N GLN A 224 63.17 12.74 5.90
CA GLN A 224 63.68 11.52 5.29
C GLN A 224 63.43 11.46 3.78
N MET A 225 62.30 11.98 3.30
CA MET A 225 62.03 12.14 1.86
C MET A 225 62.99 13.14 1.21
N ALA A 226 63.18 14.32 1.82
CA ALA A 226 64.04 15.37 1.29
C ALA A 226 65.53 15.00 1.32
N MET A 227 65.97 14.22 2.31
CA MET A 227 67.38 13.82 2.52
C MET A 227 67.66 12.36 2.09
N SER A 228 66.75 11.74 1.34
CA SER A 228 66.93 10.36 0.89
C SER A 228 68.17 10.22 -0.01
N LYS A 229 68.96 9.16 0.20
CA LYS A 229 70.11 8.84 -0.65
C LYS A 229 69.69 8.42 -2.07
N ASN A 230 68.42 8.07 -2.27
CA ASN A 230 67.89 7.66 -3.56
C ASN A 230 67.40 8.89 -4.34
N VAL A 231 68.12 9.23 -5.41
CA VAL A 231 67.80 10.38 -6.29
C VAL A 231 66.37 10.32 -6.85
N LEU A 232 65.85 9.11 -7.10
CA LEU A 232 64.48 8.93 -7.58
C LEU A 232 63.44 9.37 -6.55
N ILE A 233 63.72 9.17 -5.26
CA ILE A 233 62.82 9.56 -4.17
C ILE A 233 62.85 11.08 -3.99
N VAL A 234 64.03 11.70 -4.05
CA VAL A 234 64.19 13.16 -3.93
C VAL A 234 63.50 13.89 -5.10
N ASN A 235 63.77 13.48 -6.34
CA ASN A 235 63.10 14.05 -7.52
C ASN A 235 61.57 13.86 -7.46
N LYS A 236 61.12 12.71 -6.95
CA LYS A 236 59.71 12.45 -6.76
C LYS A 236 59.11 13.34 -5.68
N PHE A 237 59.78 13.53 -4.54
CA PHE A 237 59.36 14.42 -3.47
C PHE A 237 59.13 15.85 -3.97
N ASP A 238 60.09 16.40 -4.73
CA ASP A 238 59.96 17.73 -5.34
C ASP A 238 58.72 17.81 -6.24
N SER A 239 58.48 16.78 -7.06
CA SER A 239 57.30 16.72 -7.94
C SER A 239 55.96 16.56 -7.22
N LEU A 240 55.95 16.06 -5.98
CA LEU A 240 54.73 15.82 -5.19
C LEU A 240 54.33 17.04 -4.35
N ILE A 241 55.30 17.89 -3.97
CA ILE A 241 55.06 19.10 -3.17
C ILE A 241 54.88 20.34 -4.04
N THR A 242 55.46 20.36 -5.24
CA THR A 242 55.28 21.47 -6.19
C THR A 242 54.10 21.20 -7.12
N VAL A 243 53.17 22.15 -7.21
CA VAL A 243 52.18 22.16 -8.29
C VAL A 243 52.92 22.56 -9.55
N LYS A 244 52.95 21.69 -10.57
CA LYS A 244 53.55 22.02 -11.87
C LYS A 244 52.91 23.31 -12.40
N GLU A 245 53.73 24.32 -12.70
CA GLU A 245 53.29 25.58 -13.30
C GLU A 245 52.90 25.38 -14.77
N SER A 246 51.87 24.57 -15.04
CA SER A 246 51.28 24.45 -16.36
C SER A 246 49.80 24.85 -16.31
N LEU A 247 49.34 25.57 -17.33
CA LEU A 247 47.92 25.93 -17.51
C LEU A 247 47.02 24.70 -17.39
N SER A 248 47.44 23.55 -17.93
CA SER A 248 46.72 22.27 -17.84
C SER A 248 46.51 21.79 -16.41
N SER A 249 47.50 21.94 -15.51
CA SER A 249 47.38 21.51 -14.12
C SER A 249 46.37 22.38 -13.34
N TYR A 250 46.32 23.69 -13.60
CA TYR A 250 45.31 24.56 -13.00
C TYR A 250 43.89 24.22 -13.47
N PHE A 251 43.70 23.93 -14.77
CA PHE A 251 42.41 23.48 -15.30
C PHE A 251 41.99 22.14 -14.70
N GLN A 252 42.92 21.19 -14.54
CA GLN A 252 42.65 19.92 -13.91
C GLN A 252 42.16 20.08 -12.47
N TRP A 253 42.83 20.91 -11.67
CA TRP A 253 42.41 21.21 -10.30
C TRP A 253 41.01 21.82 -10.25
N PHE A 254 40.76 22.84 -11.08
CA PHE A 254 39.45 23.48 -11.19
C PHE A 254 38.35 22.47 -11.55
N THR A 255 38.59 21.64 -12.56
CA THR A 255 37.67 20.61 -13.00
C THR A 255 37.36 19.60 -11.89
N MET A 256 38.37 19.10 -11.19
CA MET A 256 38.19 18.11 -10.10
C MET A 256 37.44 18.68 -8.90
N ILE A 257 37.69 19.94 -8.55
CA ILE A 257 36.94 20.66 -7.51
C ILE A 257 35.45 20.73 -7.91
N ILE A 258 35.14 21.15 -9.14
CA ILE A 258 33.74 21.24 -9.60
C ILE A 258 33.08 19.86 -9.67
N MET A 259 33.75 18.85 -10.23
CA MET A 259 33.23 17.50 -10.31
C MET A 259 32.92 16.93 -8.92
N SER A 260 33.76 17.20 -7.92
CA SER A 260 33.55 16.74 -6.55
C SER A 260 32.45 17.52 -5.82
N MET A 261 32.28 18.82 -6.09
CA MET A 261 31.13 19.62 -5.63
C MET A 261 29.81 19.02 -6.11
N PHE A 262 29.72 18.67 -7.40
CA PHE A 262 28.51 18.05 -7.95
C PHE A 262 28.32 16.62 -7.47
N ALA A 263 29.41 15.86 -7.34
CA ALA A 263 29.34 14.48 -6.86
C ALA A 263 28.74 14.39 -5.45
N VAL A 264 29.14 15.25 -4.50
CA VAL A 264 28.62 15.16 -3.12
C VAL A 264 27.12 15.50 -3.03
N MET A 265 26.57 16.26 -3.97
CA MET A 265 25.14 16.62 -3.96
C MET A 265 24.28 15.69 -4.81
N PHE A 266 24.76 15.34 -6.01
CA PHE A 266 23.92 14.77 -7.06
C PHE A 266 24.18 13.29 -7.32
N LEU A 267 25.20 12.68 -6.69
CA LEU A 267 25.32 11.22 -6.74
C LEU A 267 24.05 10.60 -6.16
N PRO A 268 23.36 9.68 -6.86
CA PRO A 268 22.13 9.07 -6.36
C PRO A 268 22.20 8.55 -4.93
N ARG A 269 23.32 7.92 -4.53
CA ARG A 269 23.53 7.49 -3.13
C ARG A 269 23.61 8.67 -2.14
N GLN A 270 24.28 9.76 -2.55
CA GLN A 270 24.44 10.95 -1.71
C GLN A 270 23.12 11.69 -1.61
N PHE A 271 22.43 11.86 -2.73
CA PHE A 271 21.09 12.44 -2.76
C PHE A 271 20.13 11.62 -1.88
N HIS A 272 20.15 10.30 -1.98
CA HIS A 272 19.33 9.42 -1.13
C HIS A 272 19.61 9.63 0.36
N VAL A 273 20.89 9.63 0.78
CA VAL A 273 21.24 9.78 2.21
C VAL A 273 21.05 11.22 2.72
N ALA A 274 21.45 12.21 1.92
CA ALA A 274 21.42 13.62 2.32
C ALA A 274 20.02 14.22 2.27
N VAL A 275 19.19 13.78 1.32
CA VAL A 275 17.86 14.36 1.05
C VAL A 275 16.74 13.44 1.51
N ILE A 276 16.69 12.20 0.99
CA ILE A 276 15.53 11.30 1.18
C ILE A 276 15.49 10.73 2.60
N GLU A 277 16.65 10.35 3.14
CA GLU A 277 16.77 9.76 4.48
C GLU A 277 16.93 10.79 5.60
N ASN A 278 16.96 12.09 5.27
CA ASN A 278 17.04 13.11 6.30
C ASN A 278 15.73 13.11 7.10
N LEU A 279 15.81 13.03 8.44
CA LEU A 279 14.68 13.06 9.35
C LEU A 279 14.13 14.47 9.61
N ASP A 280 14.96 15.50 9.47
CA ASP A 280 14.64 16.91 9.75
C ASP A 280 15.53 17.85 8.93
N SER A 281 14.93 18.83 8.23
CA SER A 281 15.65 19.84 7.45
C SER A 281 16.66 20.67 8.26
N GLU A 282 16.48 20.80 9.57
CA GLU A 282 17.41 21.54 10.46
C GLU A 282 18.71 20.78 10.73
N HIS A 283 18.75 19.45 10.51
CA HIS A 283 19.96 18.65 10.70
C HIS A 283 21.13 19.10 9.80
N ILE A 284 20.83 19.75 8.66
CA ILE A 284 21.84 20.31 7.76
C ILE A 284 22.74 21.30 8.49
N ASP A 285 22.23 22.06 9.47
CA ASP A 285 23.00 23.14 10.09
C ASP A 285 24.21 22.64 10.85
N LYS A 286 24.06 21.51 11.55
CA LYS A 286 25.20 20.83 12.16
C LYS A 286 26.02 20.05 11.13
N GLY A 287 25.35 19.45 10.14
CA GLY A 287 26.00 18.77 9.03
C GLY A 287 27.01 19.65 8.30
N MET A 288 26.73 20.95 8.17
CA MET A 288 27.60 21.91 7.50
C MET A 288 28.99 22.06 8.12
N TYR A 289 29.13 21.76 9.42
CA TYR A 289 30.42 21.84 10.11
C TYR A 289 31.02 20.45 10.34
N LEU A 290 30.18 19.49 10.72
CA LEU A 290 30.63 18.14 11.07
C LEU A 290 31.09 17.35 9.84
N PHE A 291 30.48 17.56 8.67
CA PHE A 291 30.90 16.87 7.46
C PHE A 291 32.28 17.34 6.94
N PRO A 292 32.57 18.64 6.81
CA PRO A 292 33.93 19.10 6.54
C PRO A 292 34.96 18.66 7.59
N LEU A 293 34.60 18.66 8.88
CA LEU A 293 35.47 18.15 9.93
C LEU A 293 35.79 16.66 9.71
N TYR A 294 34.79 15.86 9.34
CA TYR A 294 34.99 14.44 9.00
C TYR A 294 35.96 14.29 7.81
N LEU A 295 35.78 15.07 6.75
CA LEU A 295 36.68 15.05 5.58
C LEU A 295 38.12 15.45 5.95
N LEU A 296 38.29 16.42 6.85
CA LEU A 296 39.62 16.80 7.35
C LEU A 296 40.27 15.66 8.12
N LEU A 297 39.54 15.07 9.08
CA LEU A 297 40.07 14.01 9.95
C LEU A 297 40.49 12.76 9.16
N ILE A 298 39.71 12.33 8.17
CA ILE A 298 40.07 11.15 7.39
C ILE A 298 41.26 11.38 6.44
N ASN A 299 41.58 12.64 6.11
CA ASN A 299 42.67 12.97 5.19
C ASN A 299 43.99 13.38 5.88
N ILE A 300 43.99 13.65 7.18
CA ILE A 300 45.16 14.19 7.90
C ILE A 300 46.42 13.32 7.77
N PHE A 301 46.26 12.00 7.71
CA PHE A 301 47.37 11.04 7.60
C PHE A 301 47.63 10.53 6.18
N VAL A 302 46.87 10.96 5.16
CA VAL A 302 47.02 10.43 3.80
C VAL A 302 48.42 10.70 3.23
N ILE A 303 48.92 11.93 3.34
CA ILE A 303 50.27 12.29 2.86
C ILE A 303 51.37 11.53 3.64
N PRO A 304 51.38 11.52 4.99
CA PRO A 304 52.33 10.71 5.76
C PRO A 304 52.36 9.24 5.34
N ILE A 305 51.20 8.61 5.18
CA ILE A 305 51.10 7.20 4.78
C ILE A 305 51.67 7.00 3.36
N ALA A 306 51.35 7.89 2.43
CA ALA A 306 51.87 7.83 1.06
C ALA A 306 53.40 7.95 1.03
N PHE A 307 53.97 8.90 1.77
CA PHE A 307 55.41 9.11 1.85
C PHE A 307 56.13 7.97 2.55
N ALA A 308 55.57 7.45 3.65
CA ALA A 308 56.06 6.25 4.31
C ALA A 308 56.14 5.05 3.34
N GLY A 309 55.10 4.85 2.52
CA GLY A 309 55.08 3.82 1.49
C GLY A 309 56.18 4.00 0.44
N ILE A 310 56.38 5.24 -0.04
CA ILE A 310 57.45 5.57 -1.00
C ILE A 310 58.83 5.27 -0.40
N LEU A 311 59.08 5.66 0.85
CA LEU A 311 60.36 5.45 1.54
C LEU A 311 60.65 3.96 1.76
N ILE A 312 59.69 3.21 2.29
CA ILE A 312 59.88 1.81 2.67
C ILE A 312 59.93 0.90 1.45
N PHE A 313 59.05 1.12 0.46
CA PHE A 313 58.98 0.28 -0.73
C PHE A 313 59.81 0.82 -1.91
N ASN A 314 60.63 1.85 -1.72
CA ASN A 314 61.39 2.50 -2.80
C ASN A 314 60.54 2.85 -4.03
N ASN A 315 59.31 3.32 -3.79
CA ASN A 315 58.33 3.61 -4.85
C ASN A 315 57.98 2.40 -5.76
N THR A 316 58.07 1.18 -5.24
CA THR A 316 57.64 -0.04 -5.93
C THR A 316 56.30 -0.55 -5.39
N GLY A 317 55.65 -1.45 -6.13
CA GLY A 317 54.32 -1.96 -5.80
C GLY A 317 53.18 -1.00 -6.16
N ASP A 318 51.96 -1.40 -5.84
CA ASP A 318 50.75 -0.58 -6.08
C ASP A 318 50.57 0.45 -4.94
N PRO A 319 50.64 1.77 -5.24
CA PRO A 319 50.50 2.82 -4.24
C PRO A 319 49.14 2.87 -3.55
N ASP A 320 48.07 2.38 -4.19
CA ASP A 320 46.72 2.38 -3.62
C ASP A 320 46.66 1.55 -2.31
N TYR A 321 47.54 0.55 -2.17
CA TYR A 321 47.56 -0.40 -1.05
C TYR A 321 48.71 -0.19 -0.06
N TYR A 322 49.45 0.92 -0.15
CA TYR A 322 50.56 1.22 0.77
C TYR A 322 50.15 1.19 2.24
N ILE A 323 48.99 1.73 2.59
CA ILE A 323 48.49 1.69 3.98
C ILE A 323 48.49 0.28 4.55
N LEU A 324 48.15 -0.73 3.73
CA LEU A 324 48.02 -2.12 4.15
C LEU A 324 49.35 -2.85 4.10
N ASN A 325 50.12 -2.63 3.03
CA ASN A 325 51.44 -3.23 2.84
C ASN A 325 52.44 -2.77 3.92
N LEU A 326 52.35 -1.53 4.41
CA LEU A 326 53.20 -1.01 5.48
C LEU A 326 53.07 -1.82 6.78
N PHE A 327 51.88 -2.29 7.14
CA PHE A 327 51.70 -3.14 8.32
C PHE A 327 52.18 -4.57 8.09
N ILE A 328 51.95 -5.12 6.89
CA ILE A 328 52.43 -6.45 6.52
C ILE A 328 53.95 -6.49 6.55
N ASN A 329 54.62 -5.46 6.03
CA ASN A 329 56.09 -5.35 6.03
C ASN A 329 56.68 -5.22 7.45
N ASN A 330 55.91 -4.72 8.41
CA ASN A 330 56.31 -4.58 9.82
C ASN A 330 55.78 -5.73 10.70
N ASP A 331 55.38 -6.86 10.10
CA ASP A 331 54.84 -8.05 10.78
C ASP A 331 53.63 -7.80 11.70
N ASN A 332 52.93 -6.66 11.54
CA ASN A 332 51.78 -6.29 12.36
C ASN A 332 50.46 -6.76 11.74
N GLN A 333 50.22 -8.07 11.83
CA GLN A 333 49.05 -8.73 11.25
C GLN A 333 47.71 -8.23 11.82
N PHE A 334 47.69 -7.81 13.09
CA PHE A 334 46.47 -7.32 13.73
C PHE A 334 46.02 -5.98 13.13
N LEU A 335 46.93 -5.02 13.00
CA LEU A 335 46.62 -3.74 12.37
C LEU A 335 46.32 -3.90 10.88
N SER A 336 47.00 -4.80 10.16
CA SER A 336 46.65 -5.06 8.74
C SER A 336 45.23 -5.60 8.59
N LEU A 337 44.78 -6.47 9.50
CA LEU A 337 43.40 -6.99 9.52
C LEU A 337 42.38 -5.89 9.86
N LEU A 338 42.68 -5.02 10.84
CA LEU A 338 41.82 -3.89 11.16
C LEU A 338 41.71 -2.93 9.97
N VAL A 339 42.82 -2.57 9.34
CA VAL A 339 42.82 -1.70 8.15
C VAL A 339 42.01 -2.31 7.02
N TYR A 340 42.12 -3.62 6.79
CA TYR A 340 41.28 -4.34 5.83
C TYR A 340 39.78 -4.23 6.17
N LEU A 341 39.39 -4.45 7.43
CA LEU A 341 38.00 -4.31 7.86
C LEU A 341 37.50 -2.87 7.70
N GLY A 342 38.34 -1.86 7.96
CA GLY A 342 38.03 -0.45 7.72
C GLY A 342 37.79 -0.15 6.24
N GLY A 343 38.61 -0.71 5.35
CA GLY A 343 38.39 -0.61 3.91
C GLY A 343 37.16 -1.37 3.42
N LEU A 344 36.87 -2.54 4.00
CA LEU A 344 35.65 -3.30 3.73
C LEU A 344 34.41 -2.48 4.11
N ALA A 345 34.41 -1.84 5.28
CA ALA A 345 33.37 -0.90 5.73
C ALA A 345 33.22 0.31 4.81
N ALA A 346 34.33 0.85 4.29
CA ALA A 346 34.30 1.96 3.35
C ALA A 346 33.63 1.58 2.01
N GLY A 347 33.72 0.32 1.60
CA GLY A 347 33.12 -0.17 0.35
C GLY A 347 31.70 -0.73 0.49
N SER A 348 31.42 -1.53 1.53
CA SER A 348 30.14 -2.24 1.67
C SER A 348 28.93 -1.31 1.74
N GLY A 349 28.97 -0.29 2.60
CA GLY A 349 27.89 0.69 2.73
C GLY A 349 27.59 1.42 1.43
N MET A 350 28.64 1.82 0.71
CA MET A 350 28.50 2.46 -0.58
C MET A 350 27.76 1.56 -1.57
N VAL A 351 28.13 0.27 -1.68
CA VAL A 351 27.53 -0.66 -2.64
C VAL A 351 26.06 -0.90 -2.31
N ILE A 352 25.75 -1.07 -1.02
CA ILE A 352 24.37 -1.27 -0.54
C ILE A 352 23.50 -0.07 -0.88
N VAL A 353 23.90 1.13 -0.46
CA VAL A 353 23.07 2.34 -0.65
C VAL A 353 22.93 2.68 -2.13
N SER A 354 23.99 2.53 -2.91
CA SER A 354 23.96 2.83 -4.36
C SER A 354 23.03 1.89 -5.12
N SER A 355 23.12 0.59 -4.85
CA SER A 355 22.28 -0.41 -5.53
C SER A 355 20.80 -0.26 -5.15
N VAL A 356 20.50 0.03 -3.89
CA VAL A 356 19.15 0.35 -3.42
C VAL A 356 18.62 1.61 -4.10
N SER A 357 19.39 2.71 -4.09
CA SER A 357 18.96 3.99 -4.70
C SER A 357 18.64 3.82 -6.18
N ILE A 358 19.48 3.11 -6.93
CA ILE A 358 19.25 2.83 -8.35
C ILE A 358 18.03 1.91 -8.55
N ALA A 359 17.88 0.86 -7.74
CA ALA A 359 16.73 -0.02 -7.83
C ALA A 359 15.42 0.74 -7.60
N ASN A 360 15.38 1.66 -6.63
CA ASN A 360 14.22 2.53 -6.37
C ASN A 360 13.88 3.37 -7.60
N MET A 361 14.90 4.03 -8.18
CA MET A 361 14.75 4.86 -9.38
C MET A 361 14.17 4.05 -10.55
N VAL A 362 14.71 2.85 -10.79
CA VAL A 362 14.26 1.95 -11.87
C VAL A 362 12.83 1.49 -11.62
N VAL A 363 12.48 1.11 -10.38
CA VAL A 363 11.11 0.70 -10.05
C VAL A 363 10.13 1.84 -10.30
N ASN A 364 10.42 3.02 -9.77
CA ASN A 364 9.50 4.16 -9.80
C ASN A 364 9.37 4.78 -11.20
N ASN A 365 10.47 4.93 -11.93
CA ASN A 365 10.48 5.62 -13.22
C ASN A 365 10.34 4.69 -14.44
N ILE A 366 10.66 3.41 -14.31
CA ILE A 366 10.69 2.47 -15.45
C ILE A 366 9.68 1.33 -15.25
N VAL A 367 9.78 0.58 -14.15
CA VAL A 367 8.97 -0.64 -13.95
C VAL A 367 7.50 -0.33 -13.76
N ILE A 368 7.17 0.61 -12.85
CA ILE A 368 5.78 0.96 -12.56
C ILE A 368 5.07 1.45 -13.84
N PRO A 369 5.58 2.45 -14.60
CA PRO A 369 4.91 2.91 -15.82
C PRO A 369 4.70 1.82 -16.89
N ILE A 370 5.66 0.90 -17.05
CA ILE A 370 5.58 -0.16 -18.08
C ILE A 370 4.59 -1.26 -17.67
N PHE A 371 4.58 -1.65 -16.39
CA PHE A 371 3.89 -2.84 -15.94
C PHE A 371 2.57 -2.59 -15.20
N VAL A 372 2.22 -1.33 -14.89
CA VAL A 372 0.94 -0.97 -14.23
C VAL A 372 -0.27 -1.62 -14.91
N LYS A 373 -0.32 -1.69 -16.25
CA LYS A 373 -1.43 -2.32 -17.00
C LYS A 373 -1.60 -3.83 -16.76
N ARG A 374 -0.52 -4.55 -16.42
CA ARG A 374 -0.52 -6.00 -16.11
C ARG A 374 -0.55 -6.29 -14.61
N LEU A 375 -0.01 -5.39 -13.78
CA LEU A 375 0.18 -5.60 -12.35
C LEU A 375 -1.09 -5.39 -11.51
N VAL A 376 -2.08 -4.64 -12.00
CA VAL A 376 -3.35 -4.36 -11.28
C VAL A 376 -4.17 -5.62 -10.97
N LYS A 377 -3.89 -6.77 -11.61
CA LYS A 377 -4.57 -8.05 -11.35
C LYS A 377 -3.94 -8.92 -10.24
N ILE A 378 -2.77 -8.55 -9.72
CA ILE A 378 -2.00 -9.33 -8.73
C ILE A 378 -1.74 -8.45 -7.49
N ASN A 379 -1.42 -9.07 -6.35
CA ASN A 379 -1.01 -8.37 -5.13
C ASN A 379 0.22 -7.47 -5.38
N LEU A 380 -0.04 -6.21 -5.73
CA LEU A 380 0.88 -5.22 -6.31
C LEU A 380 2.14 -5.04 -5.44
N SER A 381 1.91 -5.01 -4.13
CA SER A 381 2.92 -4.82 -3.10
C SER A 381 4.01 -5.89 -3.11
N PHE A 382 3.62 -7.16 -3.14
CA PHE A 382 4.59 -8.27 -3.07
C PHE A 382 5.45 -8.35 -4.34
N VAL A 383 4.82 -8.15 -5.51
CA VAL A 383 5.51 -8.21 -6.81
C VAL A 383 6.53 -7.08 -6.94
N LEU A 384 6.17 -5.86 -6.56
CA LEU A 384 7.08 -4.71 -6.62
C LEU A 384 8.28 -4.87 -5.68
N ILE A 385 8.07 -5.37 -4.45
CA ILE A 385 9.18 -5.69 -3.53
C ILE A 385 10.10 -6.76 -4.13
N PHE A 386 9.54 -7.82 -4.71
CA PHE A 386 10.33 -8.88 -5.35
C PHE A 386 11.19 -8.32 -6.50
N PHE A 387 10.60 -7.54 -7.40
CA PHE A 387 11.32 -6.89 -8.50
C PHE A 387 12.42 -5.97 -7.99
N LYS A 388 12.15 -5.19 -6.95
CA LYS A 388 13.14 -4.30 -6.34
C LYS A 388 14.34 -5.08 -5.77
N ARG A 389 14.09 -6.19 -5.06
CA ARG A 389 15.14 -7.10 -4.56
C ARG A 389 15.98 -7.70 -5.68
N LEU A 390 15.32 -8.16 -6.73
CA LEU A 390 15.98 -8.74 -7.91
C LEU A 390 16.88 -7.70 -8.58
N LEU A 391 16.41 -6.45 -8.72
CA LEU A 391 17.17 -5.34 -9.29
C LEU A 391 18.41 -5.00 -8.47
N VAL A 392 18.30 -4.93 -7.14
CA VAL A 392 19.45 -4.68 -6.26
C VAL A 392 20.54 -5.72 -6.49
N VAL A 393 20.19 -7.01 -6.47
CA VAL A 393 21.14 -8.10 -6.71
C VAL A 393 21.70 -8.04 -8.14
N ALA A 394 20.86 -7.79 -9.14
CA ALA A 394 21.26 -7.70 -10.53
C ALA A 394 22.27 -6.56 -10.78
N ILE A 395 22.06 -5.37 -10.19
CA ILE A 395 22.97 -4.22 -10.33
C ILE A 395 24.35 -4.54 -9.75
N VAL A 396 24.40 -5.18 -8.58
CA VAL A 396 25.67 -5.58 -7.95
C VAL A 396 26.37 -6.65 -8.79
N LEU A 397 25.64 -7.63 -9.34
CA LEU A 397 26.21 -8.66 -10.22
C LEU A 397 26.71 -8.09 -11.56
N ILE A 398 25.98 -7.16 -12.18
CA ILE A 398 26.42 -6.45 -13.38
C ILE A 398 27.73 -5.68 -13.09
N SER A 399 27.81 -5.05 -11.92
CA SER A 399 29.02 -4.35 -11.48
C SER A 399 30.20 -5.30 -11.25
N PHE A 400 29.95 -6.52 -10.74
CA PHE A 400 30.97 -7.57 -10.67
C PHE A 400 31.49 -7.98 -12.06
N PHE A 401 30.61 -8.16 -13.04
CA PHE A 401 31.03 -8.47 -14.41
C PHE A 401 31.82 -7.31 -15.04
N TYR A 402 31.40 -6.06 -14.80
CA TYR A 402 32.15 -4.88 -15.23
C TYR A 402 33.57 -4.89 -14.64
N PHE A 403 33.71 -5.15 -13.34
CA PHE A 403 35.01 -5.30 -12.69
C PHE A 403 35.87 -6.40 -13.35
N LYS A 404 35.27 -7.56 -13.61
CA LYS A 404 35.99 -8.75 -14.12
C LYS A 404 36.49 -8.60 -15.56
N TYR A 405 35.74 -7.90 -16.42
CA TYR A 405 36.03 -7.80 -17.86
C TYR A 405 36.63 -6.44 -18.28
N ILE A 406 36.22 -5.34 -17.64
CA ILE A 406 36.65 -3.98 -18.03
C ILE A 406 37.59 -3.38 -16.97
N GLY A 407 37.26 -3.53 -15.69
CA GLY A 407 37.94 -2.84 -14.58
C GLY A 407 39.34 -3.32 -14.21
N LYS A 408 39.85 -4.41 -14.80
CA LYS A 408 41.16 -4.99 -14.44
C LYS A 408 42.34 -4.05 -14.74
N HIS A 409 42.25 -3.25 -15.80
CA HIS A 409 43.40 -2.47 -16.31
C HIS A 409 43.45 -1.01 -15.83
N PHE A 410 42.43 -0.53 -15.13
CA PHE A 410 42.33 0.87 -14.69
C PHE A 410 42.65 1.04 -13.20
N SER A 411 43.33 2.13 -12.83
CA SER A 411 43.56 2.49 -11.42
C SER A 411 42.24 2.78 -10.71
N LEU A 412 42.22 2.67 -9.37
CA LEU A 412 41.00 2.90 -8.59
C LEU A 412 40.43 4.29 -8.91
N VAL A 413 41.27 5.31 -8.69
CA VAL A 413 41.66 6.35 -9.66
C VAL A 413 40.68 6.77 -10.79
N SER A 414 41.04 6.38 -11.99
CA SER A 414 40.36 6.85 -13.19
C SER A 414 38.87 6.46 -13.21
N ILE A 415 38.52 5.27 -12.70
CA ILE A 415 37.13 4.78 -12.67
C ILE A 415 36.23 5.71 -11.83
N GLY A 416 36.76 6.22 -10.72
CA GLY A 416 36.03 7.12 -9.82
C GLY A 416 35.66 8.45 -10.48
N LEU A 417 36.62 9.06 -11.16
CA LEU A 417 36.43 10.35 -11.82
C LEU A 417 35.47 10.25 -13.02
N THR A 418 35.51 9.14 -13.77
CA THR A 418 34.56 8.89 -14.86
C THR A 418 33.11 8.96 -14.37
N SER A 419 32.82 8.37 -13.20
CA SER A 419 31.49 8.44 -12.59
C SER A 419 31.12 9.83 -12.04
N PHE A 420 32.09 10.60 -11.54
CA PHE A 420 31.84 11.99 -11.12
C PHE A 420 31.51 12.89 -12.31
N ALA A 421 32.16 12.69 -13.45
CA ALA A 421 31.91 13.44 -14.68
C ALA A 421 30.50 13.12 -15.23
N ALA A 422 30.08 11.86 -15.13
CA ALA A 422 28.74 11.41 -15.51
C ALA A 422 27.64 12.12 -14.69
N VAL A 423 27.77 12.10 -13.37
CA VAL A 423 26.76 12.68 -12.46
C VAL A 423 26.72 14.21 -12.56
N SER A 424 27.86 14.82 -12.86
CA SER A 424 27.92 16.26 -13.09
C SER A 424 26.95 16.72 -14.18
N GLN A 425 26.61 15.87 -15.16
CA GLN A 425 25.67 16.22 -16.23
C GLN A 425 24.24 16.50 -15.74
N PHE A 426 23.87 16.10 -14.52
CA PHE A 426 22.57 16.44 -13.93
C PHE A 426 22.55 17.83 -13.29
N ALA A 427 23.72 18.37 -12.92
CA ALA A 427 23.84 19.63 -12.19
C ALA A 427 23.20 20.82 -12.93
N PRO A 428 23.42 21.02 -14.25
CA PRO A 428 22.79 22.12 -14.97
C PRO A 428 21.26 22.09 -14.89
N ALA A 429 20.64 20.92 -15.09
CA ALA A 429 19.19 20.77 -15.08
C ALA A 429 18.59 21.00 -13.68
N ILE A 430 19.32 20.64 -12.62
CA ILE A 430 18.87 20.90 -11.23
C ILE A 430 19.04 22.39 -10.90
N LEU A 431 20.25 22.93 -11.08
CA LEU A 431 20.59 24.30 -10.69
C LEU A 431 19.82 25.33 -11.52
N LEU A 432 19.86 25.24 -12.86
CA LEU A 432 19.10 26.17 -13.70
C LEU A 432 17.59 25.98 -13.53
N GLY A 433 17.13 24.75 -13.28
CA GLY A 433 15.74 24.49 -12.93
C GLY A 433 15.31 25.24 -11.66
N MET A 434 16.14 25.28 -10.63
CA MET A 434 15.80 25.96 -9.37
C MET A 434 15.69 27.48 -9.51
N PHE A 435 16.57 28.13 -10.27
CA PHE A 435 16.64 29.61 -10.33
C PHE A 435 16.01 30.22 -11.58
N TRP A 436 15.88 29.46 -12.67
CA TRP A 436 15.42 29.97 -13.95
C TRP A 436 14.08 29.36 -14.38
N GLU A 437 13.04 30.18 -14.30
CA GLU A 437 11.67 29.77 -14.62
C GLU A 437 11.51 29.28 -16.06
N LYS A 438 12.27 29.81 -17.03
CA LYS A 438 12.07 29.53 -18.47
C LYS A 438 12.62 28.18 -18.94
N VAL A 439 13.37 27.47 -18.09
CA VAL A 439 13.89 26.15 -18.47
C VAL A 439 12.73 25.17 -18.56
N ASN A 440 12.61 24.48 -19.69
CA ASN A 440 11.53 23.52 -19.95
C ASN A 440 12.05 22.09 -20.07
N GLU A 441 11.14 21.12 -20.04
CA GLU A 441 11.41 19.68 -20.10
C GLU A 441 12.25 19.31 -21.32
N LYS A 442 11.86 19.80 -22.50
CA LYS A 442 12.55 19.49 -23.76
C LYS A 442 14.00 19.96 -23.74
N GLY A 443 14.24 21.15 -23.18
CA GLY A 443 15.58 21.67 -22.97
C GLY A 443 16.37 20.81 -22.00
N ALA A 444 15.79 20.46 -20.85
CA ALA A 444 16.44 19.61 -19.87
C ALA A 444 16.81 18.23 -20.43
N ILE A 445 15.90 17.58 -21.15
CA ILE A 445 16.14 16.27 -21.79
C ILE A 445 17.25 16.38 -22.84
N ALA A 446 17.17 17.36 -23.76
CA ALA A 446 18.15 17.54 -24.82
C ALA A 446 19.55 17.87 -24.27
N GLY A 447 19.62 18.72 -23.24
CA GLY A 447 20.86 19.05 -22.52
C GLY A 447 21.51 17.82 -21.90
N ILE A 448 20.77 17.09 -21.05
CA ILE A 448 21.28 15.89 -20.37
C ILE A 448 21.75 14.83 -21.38
N ILE A 449 20.95 14.53 -22.41
CA ILE A 449 21.33 13.54 -23.44
C ILE A 449 22.61 13.97 -24.15
N SER A 450 22.72 15.24 -24.57
CA SER A 450 23.90 15.73 -25.27
C SER A 450 25.18 15.66 -24.40
N GLY A 451 25.09 16.05 -23.13
CA GLY A 451 26.19 15.97 -22.18
C GLY A 451 26.64 14.53 -21.95
N PHE A 452 25.70 13.61 -21.76
CA PHE A 452 26.00 12.18 -21.60
C PHE A 452 26.59 11.53 -22.84
N LEU A 453 26.15 11.89 -24.05
CA LEU A 453 26.73 11.37 -25.29
C LEU A 453 28.20 11.79 -25.44
N ILE A 454 28.51 13.04 -25.13
CA ILE A 454 29.88 13.55 -25.19
C ILE A 454 30.75 12.92 -24.11
N TRP A 455 30.23 12.82 -22.88
CA TRP A 455 30.91 12.11 -21.79
C TRP A 455 31.21 10.64 -22.16
N PHE A 456 30.23 9.94 -22.71
CA PHE A 456 30.39 8.55 -23.15
C PHE A 456 31.46 8.43 -24.24
N PHE A 457 31.45 9.36 -25.20
CA PHE A 457 32.43 9.39 -26.28
C PHE A 457 33.85 9.73 -25.82
N THR A 458 33.99 10.63 -24.84
CA THR A 458 35.31 11.16 -24.40
C THR A 458 35.97 10.34 -23.29
N LEU A 459 35.21 9.59 -22.49
CA LEU A 459 35.75 8.78 -21.38
C LEU A 459 35.51 7.27 -21.56
N ILE A 460 34.28 6.84 -21.84
CA ILE A 460 33.95 5.41 -21.91
C ILE A 460 34.48 4.74 -23.18
N VAL A 461 34.37 5.40 -24.33
CA VAL A 461 34.88 4.84 -25.61
C VAL A 461 36.40 4.61 -25.56
N PRO A 462 37.24 5.56 -25.10
CA PRO A 462 38.66 5.30 -24.88
C PRO A 462 38.95 4.14 -23.93
N ASP A 463 38.18 4.02 -22.84
CA ASP A 463 38.35 2.89 -21.91
C ASP A 463 38.05 1.54 -22.58
N MET A 464 37.04 1.48 -23.46
CA MET A 464 36.73 0.27 -24.25
C MET A 464 37.79 -0.05 -25.33
N ILE A 465 38.42 0.97 -25.89
CA ILE A 465 39.54 0.79 -26.84
C ILE A 465 40.75 0.20 -26.09
N ASN A 466 41.10 0.78 -24.95
CA ASN A 466 42.24 0.32 -24.12
C ASN A 466 42.03 -1.10 -23.58
N SER A 467 40.78 -1.54 -23.36
CA SER A 467 40.46 -2.91 -22.96
C SER A 467 40.41 -3.91 -24.13
N GLY A 468 40.67 -3.47 -25.36
CA GLY A 468 40.63 -4.31 -26.57
C GLY A 468 39.23 -4.66 -27.08
N LEU A 469 38.17 -3.99 -26.60
CA LEU A 469 36.79 -4.23 -27.06
C LEU A 469 36.49 -3.49 -28.39
N LEU A 470 37.17 -2.37 -28.63
CA LEU A 470 37.00 -1.52 -29.81
C LEU A 470 38.34 -1.31 -30.53
N SER A 471 38.29 -0.99 -31.83
CA SER A 471 39.49 -0.76 -32.64
C SER A 471 40.25 0.50 -32.23
N GLU A 472 41.58 0.39 -32.10
CA GLU A 472 42.49 1.50 -31.82
C GLU A 472 42.42 2.64 -32.86
N LYS A 473 41.96 2.37 -34.09
CA LYS A 473 41.84 3.38 -35.16
C LYS A 473 40.98 4.57 -34.77
N ILE A 474 39.97 4.37 -33.91
CA ILE A 474 39.07 5.44 -33.44
C ILE A 474 39.85 6.49 -32.62
N MET A 475 40.91 6.07 -31.92
CA MET A 475 41.73 6.98 -31.10
C MET A 475 42.67 7.83 -31.97
N PHE A 476 43.23 7.26 -33.04
CA PHE A 476 44.21 7.92 -33.91
C PHE A 476 43.59 8.72 -35.05
N ASP A 477 42.64 8.13 -35.79
CA ASP A 477 42.03 8.72 -36.99
C ASP A 477 40.74 9.49 -36.67
N GLY A 478 40.19 9.30 -35.46
CA GLY A 478 38.89 9.81 -35.05
C GLY A 478 37.71 8.97 -35.54
N LEU A 479 36.51 9.23 -35.03
CA LEU A 479 35.32 8.50 -35.43
C LEU A 479 35.06 8.67 -36.94
N PHE A 480 34.86 7.57 -37.67
CA PHE A 480 34.73 7.54 -39.13
C PHE A 480 35.94 8.07 -39.92
N GLY A 481 37.12 8.19 -39.30
CA GLY A 481 38.32 8.74 -39.93
C GLY A 481 38.36 10.27 -40.00
N LEU A 482 37.50 10.95 -39.22
CA LEU A 482 37.45 12.40 -39.13
C LEU A 482 38.35 12.90 -37.97
N PRO A 483 39.45 13.64 -38.24
CA PRO A 483 40.41 14.05 -37.21
C PRO A 483 39.85 14.94 -36.11
N PHE A 484 38.73 15.63 -36.35
CA PHE A 484 38.06 16.48 -35.35
C PHE A 484 37.22 15.67 -34.34
N LEU A 485 36.95 14.39 -34.62
CA LEU A 485 36.21 13.46 -33.75
C LEU A 485 37.17 12.52 -33.03
N LYS A 486 38.32 13.03 -32.56
CA LYS A 486 39.20 12.26 -31.67
C LYS A 486 38.69 12.36 -30.24
N PRO A 487 38.52 11.24 -29.51
CA PRO A 487 37.97 11.27 -28.14
C PRO A 487 38.72 12.18 -27.16
N TYR A 488 40.05 12.24 -27.23
CA TYR A 488 40.88 13.09 -26.35
C TYR A 488 41.21 14.47 -26.93
N ALA A 489 40.82 14.74 -28.19
CA ALA A 489 41.08 16.00 -28.87
C ALA A 489 39.85 16.40 -29.70
N LEU A 490 38.67 16.37 -29.08
CA LEU A 490 37.41 16.71 -29.71
C LEU A 490 37.47 18.15 -30.22
N PHE A 491 37.05 18.35 -31.47
CA PHE A 491 37.16 19.61 -32.21
C PHE A 491 38.59 20.16 -32.35
N GLY A 492 39.61 19.30 -32.21
CA GLY A 492 41.02 19.68 -32.39
C GLY A 492 41.66 20.34 -31.17
N LEU A 493 41.02 20.27 -30.00
CA LEU A 493 41.53 20.86 -28.76
C LEU A 493 42.32 19.82 -27.94
N ASP A 494 43.65 19.87 -28.01
CA ASP A 494 44.59 18.91 -27.42
C ASP A 494 45.35 19.43 -26.18
N THR A 495 45.11 20.68 -25.77
CA THR A 495 45.83 21.36 -24.69
C THR A 495 45.32 21.02 -23.28
N LEU A 496 44.11 20.46 -23.16
CA LEU A 496 43.48 20.11 -21.89
C LEU A 496 43.81 18.65 -21.51
N ASP A 497 43.88 18.39 -20.21
CA ASP A 497 43.93 17.01 -19.71
C ASP A 497 42.60 16.29 -19.98
N ILE A 498 42.63 14.95 -19.89
CA ILE A 498 41.50 14.07 -20.21
C ILE A 498 40.22 14.48 -19.45
N TRP A 499 40.35 14.84 -18.17
CA TRP A 499 39.20 15.16 -17.32
C TRP A 499 38.65 16.55 -17.64
N SER A 500 39.53 17.55 -17.78
CA SER A 500 39.11 18.90 -18.17
C SER A 500 38.51 18.94 -19.56
N HIS A 501 39.07 18.20 -20.51
CA HIS A 501 38.56 18.10 -21.88
C HIS A 501 37.14 17.54 -21.91
N SER A 502 36.93 16.38 -21.26
CA SER A 502 35.61 15.75 -21.21
C SER A 502 34.58 16.62 -20.49
N MET A 503 34.95 17.17 -19.33
CA MET A 503 34.04 18.00 -18.53
C MET A 503 33.66 19.29 -19.26
N PHE A 504 34.63 19.96 -19.89
CA PHE A 504 34.38 21.19 -20.64
C PHE A 504 33.37 20.97 -21.76
N TRP A 505 33.60 20.01 -22.66
CA TRP A 505 32.73 19.78 -23.80
C TRP A 505 31.35 19.25 -23.39
N SER A 506 31.31 18.28 -22.46
CA SER A 506 30.03 17.72 -22.00
C SER A 506 29.16 18.80 -21.35
N MET A 507 29.71 19.62 -20.45
CA MET A 507 28.97 20.72 -19.81
C MET A 507 28.58 21.83 -20.79
N PHE A 508 29.50 22.21 -21.70
CA PHE A 508 29.24 23.25 -22.69
C PHE A 508 28.00 22.90 -23.53
N PHE A 509 27.98 21.71 -24.12
CA PHE A 509 26.85 21.28 -24.93
C PHE A 509 25.59 21.04 -24.11
N ASN A 510 25.71 20.47 -22.90
CA ASN A 510 24.59 20.27 -21.99
C ASN A 510 23.89 21.60 -21.68
N ILE A 511 24.63 22.60 -21.21
CA ILE A 511 24.10 23.93 -20.89
C ILE A 511 23.60 24.63 -22.16
N ALA A 512 24.41 24.69 -23.23
CA ALA A 512 24.05 25.42 -24.44
C ALA A 512 22.78 24.87 -25.09
N ILE A 513 22.68 23.55 -25.27
CA ILE A 513 21.50 22.91 -25.86
C ILE A 513 20.30 23.08 -24.94
N MET A 514 20.47 22.92 -23.63
CA MET A 514 19.38 23.13 -22.68
C MET A 514 18.84 24.55 -22.75
N VAL A 515 19.71 25.56 -22.77
CA VAL A 515 19.30 26.97 -22.89
C VAL A 515 18.64 27.24 -24.23
N ILE A 516 19.25 26.84 -25.34
CA ILE A 516 18.73 27.10 -26.69
C ILE A 516 17.35 26.46 -26.87
N VAL A 517 17.22 25.18 -26.56
CA VAL A 517 15.94 24.47 -26.68
C VAL A 517 14.91 25.06 -25.72
N SER A 518 15.30 25.41 -24.48
CA SER A 518 14.38 26.03 -23.54
C SER A 518 13.82 27.37 -24.02
N LEU A 519 14.64 28.17 -24.70
CA LEU A 519 14.21 29.46 -25.27
C LEU A 519 13.38 29.30 -26.54
N LEU A 520 13.62 28.25 -27.33
CA LEU A 520 12.91 27.99 -28.59
C LEU A 520 11.58 27.27 -28.38
N THR A 521 11.40 26.50 -27.31
CA THR A 521 10.16 25.76 -27.06
C THR A 521 9.30 26.39 -25.97
N LYS A 522 7.98 26.30 -26.12
CA LYS A 522 7.02 26.81 -25.13
C LYS A 522 6.89 25.85 -23.94
N GLN A 523 6.70 26.43 -22.76
CA GLN A 523 6.36 25.69 -21.54
C GLN A 523 4.89 25.30 -21.52
N THR A 524 4.61 24.13 -20.97
CA THR A 524 3.29 23.62 -20.61
C THR A 524 2.82 24.25 -19.29
N GLU A 525 1.50 24.27 -19.04
CA GLU A 525 0.93 24.87 -17.83
C GLU A 525 1.44 24.18 -16.55
N LEU A 526 1.59 22.85 -16.57
CA LEU A 526 2.15 22.06 -15.47
C LEU A 526 3.62 22.41 -15.17
N GLU A 527 4.42 22.74 -16.18
CA GLU A 527 5.81 23.20 -15.99
C GLU A 527 5.87 24.58 -15.35
N ILE A 528 4.97 25.48 -15.75
CA ILE A 528 4.89 26.82 -15.16
C ILE A 528 4.53 26.69 -13.68
N GLU A 529 3.50 25.90 -13.36
CA GLU A 529 3.08 25.66 -11.99
C GLU A 529 4.20 25.08 -11.11
N THR A 530 4.86 24.02 -11.59
CA THR A 530 5.97 23.39 -10.86
C THR A 530 7.19 24.30 -10.74
N SER A 531 7.49 25.12 -11.74
CA SER A 531 8.58 26.11 -11.66
C SER A 531 8.34 27.19 -10.59
N LEU A 532 7.08 27.57 -10.36
CA LEU A 532 6.72 28.57 -9.35
C LEU A 532 6.89 28.05 -7.92
N ILE A 533 6.62 26.75 -7.70
CA ILE A 533 6.84 26.07 -6.41
C ILE A 533 8.32 26.16 -6.01
N PHE A 534 9.22 25.92 -6.96
CA PHE A 534 10.67 25.95 -6.73
C PHE A 534 11.24 27.36 -6.46
N LYS A 535 10.52 28.44 -6.80
CA LYS A 535 11.06 29.80 -6.63
C LYS A 535 10.67 30.49 -5.32
N ARG A 536 9.48 30.20 -4.78
CA ARG A 536 8.88 30.99 -3.69
C ARG A 536 8.72 30.17 -2.42
N GLU A 537 9.83 29.98 -1.72
CA GLU A 537 9.92 29.20 -0.49
C GLU A 537 9.16 29.81 0.72
N PHE A 538 8.63 31.05 0.65
CA PHE A 538 8.08 31.70 1.85
C PHE A 538 6.82 32.58 1.70
N TYR A 539 6.30 32.87 0.49
CA TYR A 539 5.26 33.91 0.32
C TYR A 539 3.97 33.47 -0.38
N LEU A 540 3.89 32.24 -0.91
CA LEU A 540 2.70 31.79 -1.63
C LEU A 540 1.62 31.19 -0.72
N ARG A 541 1.90 30.85 0.54
CA ARG A 541 0.86 30.34 1.46
C ARG A 541 -0.20 31.42 1.74
N GLU A 542 0.21 32.68 1.94
CA GLU A 542 -0.71 33.82 2.06
C GLU A 542 -1.30 34.25 0.70
N LEU A 543 -0.51 34.37 -0.37
CA LEU A 543 -1.01 34.86 -1.66
C LEU A 543 -1.89 33.85 -2.42
N MET A 544 -1.65 32.54 -2.28
CA MET A 544 -2.55 31.52 -2.84
C MET A 544 -3.82 31.34 -2.00
N SER A 545 -3.76 31.59 -0.68
CA SER A 545 -4.99 31.69 0.14
C SER A 545 -5.88 32.85 -0.31
N VAL A 546 -5.28 33.93 -0.82
CA VAL A 546 -6.01 35.12 -1.29
C VAL A 546 -6.51 34.98 -2.73
N LYS A 547 -5.84 34.21 -3.60
CA LYS A 547 -6.27 33.98 -5.00
C LYS A 547 -7.15 32.75 -5.23
N LYS A 548 -7.18 31.75 -4.34
CA LYS A 548 -8.19 30.66 -4.33
C LYS A 548 -9.47 31.05 -3.56
N LYS A 549 -9.88 32.34 -3.61
CA LYS A 549 -11.22 32.80 -3.23
C LYS A 549 -12.28 32.46 -4.30
N THR A 550 -12.26 31.23 -4.79
CA THR A 550 -13.43 30.64 -5.45
C THR A 550 -14.05 29.73 -4.40
N ILE A 551 -15.07 30.26 -3.75
CA ILE A 551 -15.82 29.67 -2.65
C ILE A 551 -16.33 28.29 -3.07
N VAL A 552 -15.83 27.24 -2.41
CA VAL A 552 -16.50 25.95 -2.30
C VAL A 552 -16.79 25.78 -0.81
N ASN A 553 -18.06 25.63 -0.45
CA ASN A 553 -18.47 25.23 0.90
C ASN A 553 -17.98 23.80 1.13
N LEU A 554 -16.78 23.66 1.66
CA LEU A 554 -16.18 22.39 2.06
C LEU A 554 -16.57 22.08 3.51
N SER A 555 -17.11 20.88 3.77
CA SER A 555 -17.36 20.39 5.12
C SER A 555 -16.27 19.40 5.57
N TYR A 556 -16.19 19.14 6.88
CA TYR A 556 -15.35 18.06 7.41
C TYR A 556 -15.73 16.71 6.80
N ASP A 557 -17.02 16.47 6.60
CA ASP A 557 -17.55 15.21 6.04
C ASP A 557 -17.11 15.00 4.59
N ASP A 558 -16.97 16.06 3.79
CA ASP A 558 -16.47 15.96 2.41
C ASP A 558 -14.99 15.53 2.39
N ILE A 559 -14.20 16.07 3.32
CA ILE A 559 -12.77 15.75 3.46
C ILE A 559 -12.62 14.31 4.00
N PHE A 560 -13.43 13.94 4.99
CA PHE A 560 -13.49 12.59 5.52
C PHE A 560 -13.90 11.57 4.45
N ALA A 561 -14.93 11.87 3.66
CA ALA A 561 -15.42 11.01 2.56
C ALA A 561 -14.40 10.86 1.43
N LEU A 562 -13.63 11.92 1.13
CA LEU A 562 -12.51 11.84 0.20
C LEU A 562 -11.43 10.92 0.74
N LEU A 563 -11.00 11.12 1.99
CA LEU A 563 -9.91 10.37 2.60
C LEU A 563 -10.28 8.90 2.83
N SER A 564 -11.51 8.62 3.28
CA SER A 564 -12.00 7.27 3.56
C SER A 564 -12.02 6.37 2.32
N LYS A 565 -12.23 6.93 1.12
CA LYS A 565 -12.15 6.19 -0.15
C LYS A 565 -10.75 5.64 -0.46
N PHE A 566 -9.69 6.25 0.09
CA PHE A 566 -8.30 5.83 -0.16
C PHE A 566 -7.67 5.05 0.99
N VAL A 567 -8.01 5.39 2.24
CA VAL A 567 -7.36 4.81 3.43
C VAL A 567 -8.30 3.94 4.27
N GLY A 568 -9.61 3.92 3.97
CA GLY A 568 -10.66 3.28 4.75
C GLY A 568 -11.18 4.17 5.90
N GLU A 569 -12.44 4.01 6.29
CA GLU A 569 -13.12 4.88 7.29
C GLU A 569 -12.38 4.99 8.62
N ARG A 570 -12.02 3.85 9.22
CA ARG A 570 -11.34 3.82 10.54
C ARG A 570 -10.00 4.55 10.55
N LEU A 571 -9.23 4.43 9.48
CA LEU A 571 -7.89 4.99 9.34
C LEU A 571 -7.93 6.47 8.93
N ALA A 572 -8.94 6.86 8.16
CA ALA A 572 -9.22 8.26 7.85
C ALA A 572 -9.61 9.02 9.12
N ASP A 573 -10.48 8.43 9.95
CA ASP A 573 -10.92 9.04 11.22
C ASP A 573 -9.76 9.22 12.21
N GLU A 574 -8.95 8.17 12.39
CA GLU A 574 -7.78 8.20 13.27
C GLU A 574 -6.77 9.28 12.83
N LYS A 575 -6.51 9.40 11.52
CA LYS A 575 -5.56 10.39 10.99
C LYS A 575 -6.07 11.83 11.09
N LEU A 576 -7.34 12.07 10.78
CA LEU A 576 -7.95 13.42 10.83
C LEU A 576 -8.11 13.89 12.28
N THR A 577 -8.61 13.02 13.16
CA THR A 577 -8.79 13.34 14.59
C THR A 577 -7.46 13.62 15.26
N LYS A 578 -6.43 12.80 15.00
CA LYS A 578 -5.09 13.03 15.53
C LYS A 578 -4.46 14.35 15.04
N HIS A 579 -4.69 14.71 13.77
CA HIS A 579 -4.20 15.99 13.24
C HIS A 579 -4.88 17.20 13.92
N LEU A 580 -6.15 17.06 14.29
CA LEU A 580 -6.90 18.07 15.04
C LEU A 580 -6.46 18.15 16.51
N GLU A 581 -6.21 17.01 17.16
CA GLU A 581 -5.69 16.93 18.53
C GLU A 581 -4.29 17.56 18.66
N GLU A 582 -3.39 17.33 17.69
CA GLU A 582 -2.05 17.94 17.67
C GLU A 582 -2.10 19.49 17.60
N LYS A 583 -3.23 20.05 17.18
CA LYS A 583 -3.47 21.50 17.12
C LYS A 583 -4.42 22.03 18.20
N GLY A 584 -4.95 21.15 19.05
CA GLY A 584 -5.87 21.52 20.13
C GLY A 584 -7.20 22.09 19.64
N LYS A 585 -7.71 21.63 18.48
CA LYS A 585 -8.99 22.09 17.91
C LYS A 585 -10.03 20.97 17.82
N SER A 586 -11.29 21.33 18.04
CA SER A 586 -12.46 20.45 17.88
C SER A 586 -13.09 20.59 16.49
N VAL A 587 -13.75 19.55 15.99
CA VAL A 587 -14.51 19.57 14.72
C VAL A 587 -15.57 20.69 14.71
N ALA A 588 -16.12 21.04 15.88
CA ALA A 588 -17.11 22.10 16.04
C ALA A 588 -16.53 23.53 15.94
N GLU A 589 -15.20 23.70 16.02
CA GLU A 589 -14.51 24.99 16.00
C GLU A 589 -13.79 25.27 14.66
N LEU A 590 -14.04 24.46 13.63
CA LEU A 590 -13.35 24.54 12.35
C LEU A 590 -13.77 25.78 11.54
N ASN A 591 -12.80 26.64 11.25
CA ASN A 591 -12.99 27.75 10.32
C ASN A 591 -12.61 27.35 8.88
N LEU A 592 -12.95 28.20 7.90
CA LEU A 592 -12.58 28.01 6.48
C LEU A 592 -11.07 27.79 6.26
N SER A 593 -10.22 28.41 7.10
CA SER A 593 -8.77 28.19 7.05
C SER A 593 -8.37 26.80 7.52
N ASP A 594 -9.08 26.25 8.50
CA ASP A 594 -8.79 24.93 9.06
C ASP A 594 -9.26 23.81 8.12
N LEU A 595 -10.37 24.02 7.42
CA LEU A 595 -10.86 23.12 6.35
C LEU A 595 -9.93 23.10 5.13
N ALA A 596 -9.38 24.25 4.74
CA ALA A 596 -8.37 24.32 3.69
C ALA A 596 -7.08 23.57 4.09
N GLU A 597 -6.73 23.60 5.38
CA GLU A 597 -5.57 22.89 5.90
C GLU A 597 -5.80 21.38 6.03
N LEU A 598 -7.01 20.95 6.44
CA LEU A 598 -7.43 19.54 6.42
C LEU A 598 -7.47 18.97 5.00
N ARG A 599 -7.83 19.79 4.00
CA ARG A 599 -7.69 19.43 2.58
C ARG A 599 -6.24 19.14 2.23
N ASP A 600 -5.32 20.05 2.56
CA ASP A 600 -3.89 19.89 2.24
C ASP A 600 -3.30 18.67 2.97
N PHE A 601 -3.72 18.43 4.21
CA PHE A 601 -3.38 17.22 4.96
C PHE A 601 -3.91 15.96 4.26
N SER A 602 -5.16 15.98 3.80
CA SER A 602 -5.76 14.87 3.07
C SER A 602 -5.06 14.61 1.73
N GLU A 603 -4.69 15.65 1.00
CA GLU A 603 -3.87 15.57 -0.21
C GLU A 603 -2.50 14.94 0.10
N LYS A 604 -1.86 15.32 1.22
CA LYS A 604 -0.60 14.74 1.64
C LYS A 604 -0.74 13.25 1.96
N VAL A 605 -1.81 12.86 2.66
CA VAL A 605 -2.08 11.45 3.01
C VAL A 605 -2.41 10.62 1.76
N ILE A 606 -3.18 11.15 0.81
CA ILE A 606 -3.45 10.48 -0.47
C ILE A 606 -2.15 10.37 -1.30
N SER A 607 -1.30 11.38 -1.25
CA SER A 607 0.03 11.39 -1.89
C SER A 607 0.94 10.28 -1.35
N GLU A 608 0.81 9.88 -0.08
CA GLU A 608 1.54 8.74 0.48
C GLU A 608 1.17 7.39 -0.18
N ILE A 609 -0.02 7.29 -0.78
CA ILE A 609 -0.57 6.05 -1.36
C ILE A 609 -0.38 6.01 -2.88
N VAL A 610 -0.69 7.12 -3.56
CA VAL A 610 -0.72 7.21 -5.03
C VAL A 610 0.32 8.17 -5.62
N GLY A 611 1.11 8.81 -4.77
CA GLY A 611 2.14 9.78 -5.17
C GLY A 611 1.64 11.21 -5.36
N PRO A 612 2.56 12.20 -5.40
CA PRO A 612 2.25 13.64 -5.45
C PRO A 612 1.74 14.07 -6.83
N GLY A 613 2.09 13.27 -7.83
CA GLY A 613 1.57 13.29 -9.19
C GLY A 613 0.06 13.30 -9.22
N ALA A 614 -0.50 12.20 -8.70
CA ALA A 614 -1.91 11.86 -8.78
C ALA A 614 -2.74 12.51 -7.67
N SER A 615 -2.18 12.66 -6.46
CA SER A 615 -2.94 13.16 -5.31
C SER A 615 -3.54 14.55 -5.53
N LYS A 616 -2.73 15.53 -5.97
CA LYS A 616 -3.20 16.90 -6.21
C LYS A 616 -4.36 16.96 -7.20
N LEU A 617 -4.26 16.19 -8.27
CA LEU A 617 -5.29 16.11 -9.30
C LEU A 617 -6.56 15.41 -8.80
N ILE A 618 -6.43 14.40 -7.95
CA ILE A 618 -7.56 13.73 -7.29
C ILE A 618 -8.29 14.71 -6.36
N VAL A 619 -7.55 15.45 -5.53
CA VAL A 619 -8.14 16.42 -4.60
C VAL A 619 -8.76 17.60 -5.36
N GLU A 620 -8.03 18.22 -6.30
CA GLU A 620 -8.57 19.34 -7.10
C GLU A 620 -9.76 18.91 -7.97
N SER A 621 -9.75 17.70 -8.55
CA SER A 621 -10.88 17.18 -9.32
C SER A 621 -12.10 16.84 -8.46
N TYR A 622 -11.89 16.36 -7.23
CA TYR A 622 -12.98 16.11 -6.27
C TYR A 622 -13.62 17.41 -5.79
N LEU A 623 -12.83 18.47 -5.63
CA LEU A 623 -13.32 19.79 -5.22
C LEU A 623 -14.02 20.55 -6.36
N ASP A 624 -13.50 20.44 -7.58
CA ASP A 624 -14.20 20.96 -8.77
C ASP A 624 -15.52 20.21 -9.03
N MET A 625 -15.60 18.92 -8.66
CA MET A 625 -16.82 18.11 -8.68
C MET A 625 -17.87 18.57 -7.67
N LEU A 626 -17.47 19.09 -6.50
CA LEU A 626 -18.37 19.71 -5.51
C LEU A 626 -18.87 21.11 -5.97
N GLY A 627 -18.13 21.80 -6.85
CA GLY A 627 -18.42 23.16 -7.30
C GLY A 627 -19.14 23.30 -8.65
N LYS A 628 -19.09 22.30 -9.54
CA LYS A 628 -19.72 22.36 -10.88
C LYS A 628 -20.36 21.02 -11.23
N GLY A 629 -21.65 21.07 -11.58
CA GLY A 629 -22.50 19.91 -11.85
C GLY A 629 -21.92 18.84 -12.78
N GLU A 630 -22.49 17.63 -12.63
CA GLU A 630 -21.97 16.29 -12.97
C GLU A 630 -21.47 16.01 -14.40
N ASP A 631 -21.64 16.93 -15.36
CA ASP A 631 -21.34 16.72 -16.77
C ASP A 631 -19.87 17.01 -17.17
N LYS A 632 -19.11 17.76 -16.35
CA LYS A 632 -17.69 18.08 -16.62
C LYS A 632 -16.68 17.10 -16.00
N VAL A 633 -17.14 16.21 -15.12
CA VAL A 633 -16.33 15.20 -14.42
C VAL A 633 -15.63 14.26 -15.41
N ILE A 634 -16.29 13.99 -16.53
CA ILE A 634 -15.87 12.99 -17.52
C ILE A 634 -14.79 13.52 -18.46
N ASP A 635 -14.82 14.80 -18.80
CA ASP A 635 -13.81 15.42 -19.68
C ASP A 635 -12.47 15.64 -18.98
N ILE A 636 -12.50 15.88 -17.67
CA ILE A 636 -11.27 16.03 -16.87
C ILE A 636 -10.65 14.65 -16.57
N PHE A 637 -11.47 13.62 -16.33
CA PHE A 637 -11.01 12.24 -16.21
C PHE A 637 -10.41 11.70 -17.54
N LYS A 638 -10.99 12.08 -18.69
CA LYS A 638 -10.43 11.85 -20.05
C LYS A 638 -9.02 12.41 -20.18
N ASP A 639 -8.83 13.67 -19.79
CA ASP A 639 -7.54 14.34 -19.89
C ASP A 639 -6.52 13.71 -18.91
N LEU A 640 -6.94 13.36 -17.70
CA LEU A 640 -6.10 12.71 -16.67
C LEU A 640 -5.58 11.32 -17.05
N VAL A 641 -6.43 10.48 -17.65
CA VAL A 641 -6.01 9.14 -18.12
C VAL A 641 -5.12 9.28 -19.35
N SER A 642 -5.33 10.31 -20.19
CA SER A 642 -4.46 10.61 -21.34
C SER A 642 -3.03 10.97 -20.95
N TYR A 643 -2.84 11.74 -19.88
CA TYR A 643 -1.53 12.10 -19.36
C TYR A 643 -0.86 10.94 -18.57
N SER A 644 -1.65 10.11 -17.86
CA SER A 644 -1.11 9.05 -17.00
C SER A 644 -0.79 7.73 -17.73
N VAL A 645 -1.37 7.44 -18.90
CA VAL A 645 -1.28 6.09 -19.49
C VAL A 645 -0.47 6.00 -20.81
N GLY A 646 -0.11 7.11 -21.45
CA GLY A 646 0.79 7.11 -22.63
C GLY A 646 0.29 6.28 -23.82
N GLU A 647 -1.02 6.06 -23.94
CA GLU A 647 -1.65 5.43 -25.10
C GLU A 647 -1.91 6.50 -26.18
N SER A 648 -1.89 6.13 -27.47
CA SER A 648 -2.25 7.05 -28.56
C SER A 648 -3.60 7.69 -28.26
N LYS A 649 -3.72 9.00 -28.49
CA LYS A 649 -4.94 9.77 -28.22
C LYS A 649 -6.18 9.07 -28.80
N ASP A 650 -6.06 8.40 -29.95
CA ASP A 650 -7.15 7.65 -30.58
C ASP A 650 -7.52 6.33 -29.89
N THR A 651 -6.55 5.55 -29.37
CA THR A 651 -6.85 4.31 -28.63
C THR A 651 -7.40 4.59 -27.24
N LEU A 652 -6.97 5.68 -26.61
CA LEU A 652 -7.52 6.16 -25.35
C LEU A 652 -8.86 6.87 -25.52
N VAL A 653 -9.07 7.66 -26.57
CA VAL A 653 -10.39 8.21 -26.91
C VAL A 653 -11.37 7.07 -27.17
N LYS A 654 -10.93 6.00 -27.85
CA LYS A 654 -11.72 4.79 -28.02
C LYS A 654 -12.00 4.13 -26.66
N ARG A 655 -10.99 3.80 -25.86
CA ARG A 655 -11.17 3.19 -24.52
C ARG A 655 -11.91 4.04 -23.49
N VAL A 656 -11.81 5.35 -23.58
CA VAL A 656 -12.56 6.26 -22.71
C VAL A 656 -13.97 6.47 -23.25
N SER A 657 -14.19 6.48 -24.57
CA SER A 657 -15.56 6.39 -25.11
C SER A 657 -16.24 5.08 -24.70
N GLU A 658 -15.47 3.99 -24.67
CA GLU A 658 -15.87 2.67 -24.18
C GLU A 658 -16.22 2.70 -22.68
N LEU A 659 -15.33 3.25 -21.84
CA LEU A 659 -15.59 3.45 -20.41
C LEU A 659 -16.73 4.43 -20.15
N ASN A 660 -16.91 5.46 -20.98
CA ASN A 660 -18.02 6.41 -20.85
C ASN A 660 -19.34 5.78 -21.21
N VAL A 661 -19.40 4.91 -22.22
CA VAL A 661 -20.60 4.13 -22.52
C VAL A 661 -20.93 3.24 -21.32
N LEU A 662 -19.94 2.56 -20.74
CA LEU A 662 -20.14 1.76 -19.52
C LEU A 662 -20.59 2.62 -18.32
N LEU A 663 -20.02 3.81 -18.15
CA LEU A 663 -20.32 4.72 -17.06
C LEU A 663 -21.70 5.39 -17.23
N GLU A 664 -22.06 5.79 -18.45
CA GLU A 664 -23.39 6.30 -18.77
C GLU A 664 -24.45 5.21 -18.64
N ILE A 665 -24.19 3.99 -19.09
CA ILE A 665 -25.08 2.85 -18.86
C ILE A 665 -25.23 2.60 -17.36
N SER A 666 -24.13 2.60 -16.60
CA SER A 666 -24.18 2.53 -15.13
C SER A 666 -25.02 3.67 -14.53
N LYS A 667 -24.85 4.92 -14.97
CA LYS A 667 -25.66 6.07 -14.53
C LYS A 667 -27.14 5.90 -14.88
N ILE A 668 -27.46 5.41 -16.09
CA ILE A 668 -28.85 5.13 -16.51
C ILE A 668 -29.49 4.10 -15.58
N PHE A 669 -28.76 3.05 -15.21
CA PHE A 669 -29.26 2.03 -14.29
C PHE A 669 -29.34 2.51 -12.83
N SER A 670 -28.43 3.40 -12.39
CA SER A 670 -28.47 4.04 -11.07
C SER A 670 -29.51 5.16 -10.94
N GLY A 671 -29.94 5.77 -12.05
CA GLY A 671 -30.90 6.87 -12.06
C GLY A 671 -32.35 6.44 -11.75
N PRO A 672 -33.26 7.37 -11.50
CA PRO A 672 -34.69 7.07 -11.31
C PRO A 672 -35.36 6.65 -12.63
N GLY A 673 -36.28 5.68 -12.58
CA GLY A 673 -37.05 5.21 -13.73
C GLY A 673 -37.28 3.69 -13.73
N SER A 674 -38.23 3.23 -14.56
CA SER A 674 -38.53 1.79 -14.68
C SER A 674 -37.43 1.06 -15.45
N LEU A 675 -37.23 -0.23 -15.15
CA LEU A 675 -36.21 -1.07 -15.79
C LEU A 675 -36.30 -1.04 -17.33
N ASN A 676 -37.52 -1.13 -17.88
CA ASN A 676 -37.74 -1.06 -19.34
C ASN A 676 -37.29 0.28 -19.93
N GLN A 677 -37.57 1.40 -19.27
CA GLN A 677 -37.11 2.72 -19.73
C GLN A 677 -35.59 2.83 -19.71
N LYS A 678 -34.94 2.27 -18.67
CA LYS A 678 -33.49 2.24 -18.52
C LYS A 678 -32.84 1.40 -19.62
N ILE A 679 -33.36 0.20 -19.87
CA ILE A 679 -32.90 -0.68 -20.95
C ILE A 679 -33.01 0.04 -22.30
N ILE A 680 -34.18 0.62 -22.62
CA ILE A 680 -34.39 1.33 -23.89
C ILE A 680 -33.42 2.51 -24.04
N LYS A 681 -33.16 3.28 -22.97
CA LYS A 681 -32.18 4.36 -22.98
C LYS A 681 -30.76 3.84 -23.26
N SER A 682 -30.36 2.75 -22.62
CA SER A 682 -29.05 2.12 -22.84
C SER A 682 -28.89 1.60 -24.27
N LEU A 683 -29.92 0.96 -24.85
CA LEU A 683 -29.88 0.51 -26.25
C LEU A 683 -29.78 1.68 -27.24
N ASN A 684 -30.52 2.77 -27.00
CA ASN A 684 -30.44 3.97 -27.83
C ASN A 684 -29.08 4.67 -27.74
N LEU A 685 -28.46 4.66 -26.56
CA LEU A 685 -27.11 5.17 -26.38
C LEU A 685 -26.11 4.35 -27.19
N LEU A 686 -26.16 3.02 -27.10
CA LEU A 686 -25.30 2.13 -27.88
C LEU A 686 -25.46 2.35 -29.39
N LYS A 687 -26.71 2.43 -29.85
CA LYS A 687 -27.03 2.72 -31.24
C LYS A 687 -26.42 4.05 -31.70
N LYS A 688 -26.63 5.13 -30.93
CA LYS A 688 -26.16 6.47 -31.29
C LYS A 688 -24.62 6.56 -31.27
N THR A 689 -23.98 6.01 -30.24
CA THR A 689 -22.53 6.13 -30.03
C THR A 689 -21.74 5.33 -31.05
N PHE A 690 -22.16 4.10 -31.36
CA PHE A 690 -21.46 3.23 -32.31
C PHE A 690 -22.07 3.23 -33.73
N LYS A 691 -23.11 4.04 -33.95
CA LYS A 691 -23.83 4.17 -35.23
C LYS A 691 -24.36 2.83 -35.76
N PHE A 692 -24.87 1.98 -34.86
CA PHE A 692 -25.60 0.78 -35.29
C PHE A 692 -26.92 1.19 -35.93
N ASP A 693 -27.36 0.42 -36.92
CA ASP A 693 -28.66 0.62 -37.56
C ASP A 693 -29.79 0.06 -36.69
N LEU A 694 -29.52 -1.10 -36.06
CA LEU A 694 -30.45 -1.77 -35.16
C LEU A 694 -29.70 -2.48 -34.01
N VAL A 695 -30.20 -2.29 -32.79
CA VAL A 695 -29.80 -3.05 -31.59
C VAL A 695 -31.05 -3.70 -31.00
N VAL A 696 -31.01 -5.00 -30.73
CA VAL A 696 -32.16 -5.77 -30.21
C VAL A 696 -31.75 -6.55 -28.98
N LEU A 697 -32.51 -6.40 -27.90
CA LEU A 697 -32.41 -7.22 -26.69
C LEU A 697 -33.53 -8.26 -26.67
N ARG A 698 -33.16 -9.53 -26.53
CA ARG A 698 -34.08 -10.64 -26.28
C ARG A 698 -33.77 -11.26 -24.94
N VAL A 699 -34.79 -11.52 -24.13
CA VAL A 699 -34.66 -12.20 -22.83
C VAL A 699 -35.28 -13.59 -22.97
N LEU A 700 -34.66 -14.55 -22.32
CA LEU A 700 -35.12 -15.94 -22.34
C LEU A 700 -36.22 -16.12 -21.29
N GLU A 701 -37.44 -16.40 -21.74
CA GLU A 701 -38.59 -16.74 -20.89
C GLU A 701 -39.00 -18.20 -21.20
N GLY A 702 -38.56 -19.14 -20.36
CA GLY A 702 -38.69 -20.57 -20.65
C GLY A 702 -37.87 -20.98 -21.89
N ASP A 703 -38.51 -21.58 -22.89
CA ASP A 703 -37.87 -21.98 -24.16
C ASP A 703 -38.05 -20.96 -25.31
N VAL A 704 -38.49 -19.74 -24.99
CA VAL A 704 -38.75 -18.68 -25.98
C VAL A 704 -37.84 -17.47 -25.73
N LEU A 705 -37.15 -17.02 -26.77
CA LEU A 705 -36.45 -15.73 -26.77
C LEU A 705 -37.41 -14.65 -27.18
N LYS A 706 -37.90 -13.91 -26.18
CA LYS A 706 -38.84 -12.82 -26.37
C LYS A 706 -38.10 -11.50 -26.52
N MET A 707 -38.48 -10.70 -27.51
CA MET A 707 -37.90 -9.36 -27.67
C MET A 707 -38.45 -8.43 -26.59
N THR A 708 -37.56 -7.96 -25.71
CA THR A 708 -37.93 -7.08 -24.59
C THR A 708 -37.70 -5.61 -24.89
N ALA A 709 -36.69 -5.30 -25.72
CA ALA A 709 -36.41 -3.94 -26.15
C ALA A 709 -35.59 -3.89 -27.44
N TYR A 710 -35.73 -2.79 -28.21
CA TYR A 710 -34.89 -2.53 -29.38
C TYR A 710 -34.64 -1.03 -29.58
N ALA A 711 -33.60 -0.70 -30.33
CA ALA A 711 -33.26 0.64 -30.78
C ALA A 711 -32.84 0.61 -32.26
N GLY A 712 -33.66 1.17 -33.15
CA GLY A 712 -33.46 1.03 -34.60
C GLY A 712 -34.76 1.08 -35.39
N GLN A 713 -34.66 1.09 -36.72
CA GLN A 713 -35.82 0.88 -37.58
C GLN A 713 -35.92 -0.61 -37.90
N LEU A 714 -36.99 -1.25 -37.45
CA LEU A 714 -37.21 -2.68 -37.69
C LEU A 714 -37.66 -2.90 -39.15
N SER A 715 -37.04 -3.83 -39.86
CA SER A 715 -37.53 -4.28 -41.18
C SER A 715 -38.75 -5.19 -41.00
N GLN A 716 -39.74 -5.09 -41.89
CA GLN A 716 -40.99 -5.86 -41.82
C GLN A 716 -40.80 -7.39 -41.80
N ASN A 717 -39.61 -7.89 -42.17
CA ASN A 717 -39.28 -9.32 -42.25
C ASN A 717 -38.44 -9.87 -41.08
N LEU A 718 -38.16 -9.10 -40.01
CA LEU A 718 -37.41 -9.61 -38.86
C LEU A 718 -38.37 -10.16 -37.79
N ASP A 719 -38.44 -11.49 -37.67
CA ASP A 719 -39.34 -12.13 -36.72
C ASP A 719 -39.01 -11.77 -35.26
N LEU A 720 -40.06 -11.51 -34.48
CA LEU A 720 -39.99 -10.73 -33.23
C LEU A 720 -39.73 -11.61 -32.00
N ASP A 721 -40.31 -12.81 -31.94
CA ASP A 721 -40.11 -13.80 -30.88
C ASP A 721 -39.73 -15.14 -31.53
N ARG A 722 -38.73 -15.84 -30.97
CA ARG A 722 -38.20 -17.09 -31.57
C ARG A 722 -38.13 -18.20 -30.54
N LYS A 723 -38.59 -19.40 -30.90
CA LYS A 723 -38.38 -20.61 -30.07
C LYS A 723 -36.94 -21.10 -30.21
N LEU A 724 -36.38 -21.63 -29.13
CA LEU A 724 -35.00 -22.15 -29.12
C LEU A 724 -34.78 -23.30 -30.12
N GLU A 725 -35.78 -24.17 -30.32
CA GLU A 725 -35.73 -25.32 -31.24
C GLU A 725 -35.55 -24.89 -32.71
N GLU A 726 -36.12 -23.75 -33.11
CA GLU A 726 -36.03 -23.21 -34.49
C GLU A 726 -34.67 -22.54 -34.77
N LEU A 727 -33.89 -22.26 -33.72
CA LEU A 727 -32.66 -21.48 -33.80
C LEU A 727 -31.38 -22.31 -33.81
N GLU A 728 -31.45 -23.65 -33.69
CA GLU A 728 -30.26 -24.52 -33.54
C GLU A 728 -29.22 -24.35 -34.67
N SER A 729 -29.68 -24.06 -35.89
CA SER A 729 -28.83 -23.86 -37.08
C SER A 729 -28.49 -22.38 -37.36
N SER A 730 -28.99 -21.45 -36.53
CA SER A 730 -28.79 -20.01 -36.69
C SER A 730 -27.57 -19.49 -35.94
N PHE A 731 -27.01 -18.35 -36.38
CA PHE A 731 -25.93 -17.68 -35.64
C PHE A 731 -26.36 -17.20 -34.25
N LEU A 732 -27.66 -16.91 -34.07
CA LEU A 732 -28.26 -16.54 -32.79
C LEU A 732 -28.28 -17.73 -31.82
N GLY A 733 -28.78 -18.89 -32.27
CA GLY A 733 -28.79 -20.11 -31.46
C GLY A 733 -27.40 -20.65 -31.17
N LYS A 734 -26.47 -20.52 -32.12
CA LYS A 734 -25.05 -20.84 -31.90
C LYS A 734 -24.43 -20.02 -30.77
N SER A 735 -24.76 -18.72 -30.68
CA SER A 735 -24.28 -17.83 -29.61
C SER A 735 -24.75 -18.28 -28.23
N ILE A 736 -25.99 -18.77 -28.14
CA ILE A 736 -26.58 -19.28 -26.89
C ILE A 736 -25.98 -20.62 -26.51
N LYS A 737 -25.91 -21.57 -27.46
CA LYS A 737 -25.39 -22.93 -27.25
C LYS A 737 -23.91 -22.94 -26.87
N GLU A 738 -23.11 -22.12 -27.54
CA GLU A 738 -21.66 -22.02 -27.28
C GLU A 738 -21.32 -21.06 -26.13
N LYS A 739 -22.31 -20.30 -25.63
CA LYS A 739 -22.14 -19.24 -24.61
C LYS A 739 -21.03 -18.24 -24.99
N LYS A 740 -20.97 -17.89 -26.27
CA LYS A 740 -19.93 -17.03 -26.85
C LYS A 740 -20.50 -16.02 -27.84
N PRO A 741 -19.82 -14.87 -28.03
CA PRO A 741 -20.17 -13.92 -29.06
C PRO A 741 -20.00 -14.54 -30.44
N ILE A 742 -20.99 -14.30 -31.31
CA ILE A 742 -20.94 -14.71 -32.71
C ILE A 742 -21.04 -13.45 -33.56
N ALA A 743 -19.96 -13.12 -34.26
CA ALA A 743 -19.87 -11.93 -35.09
C ALA A 743 -19.61 -12.27 -36.56
N VAL A 744 -20.30 -11.56 -37.44
CA VAL A 744 -20.16 -11.65 -38.89
C VAL A 744 -19.79 -10.27 -39.42
N ASN A 745 -18.57 -10.17 -39.95
CA ASN A 745 -18.00 -8.90 -40.41
C ASN A 745 -18.37 -8.52 -41.85
N ASP A 746 -18.68 -9.50 -42.69
CA ASP A 746 -19.28 -9.29 -44.02
C ASP A 746 -20.18 -10.47 -44.34
N ILE A 747 -21.49 -10.21 -44.41
CA ILE A 747 -22.51 -11.23 -44.69
C ILE A 747 -22.35 -11.87 -46.07
N ASN A 748 -21.68 -11.18 -47.01
CA ASN A 748 -21.48 -11.69 -48.37
C ASN A 748 -20.43 -12.80 -48.46
N LEU A 749 -19.63 -12.98 -47.42
CA LEU A 749 -18.61 -14.04 -47.34
C LEU A 749 -19.16 -15.35 -46.77
N ILE A 750 -20.43 -15.39 -46.37
CA ILE A 750 -21.08 -16.54 -45.74
C ILE A 750 -22.01 -17.24 -46.73
N PRO A 751 -22.03 -18.60 -46.79
CA PRO A 751 -23.00 -19.34 -47.60
C PRO A 751 -24.43 -18.94 -47.23
N ILE A 752 -25.26 -18.66 -48.23
CA ILE A 752 -26.65 -18.26 -48.02
C ILE A 752 -27.43 -19.47 -47.50
N ASN A 753 -27.87 -19.40 -46.24
CA ASN A 753 -28.88 -20.28 -45.65
C ASN A 753 -30.13 -19.45 -45.29
N GLU A 754 -31.26 -20.10 -44.98
CA GLU A 754 -32.53 -19.42 -44.64
C GLU A 754 -32.37 -18.38 -43.51
N ASN A 755 -31.52 -18.68 -42.52
CA ASN A 755 -31.26 -17.80 -41.36
C ASN A 755 -30.41 -16.54 -41.68
N VAL A 756 -29.62 -16.55 -42.76
CA VAL A 756 -28.83 -15.40 -43.22
C VAL A 756 -29.59 -14.59 -44.28
N LEU A 757 -30.52 -15.24 -44.99
CA LEU A 757 -31.32 -14.63 -46.04
C LEU A 757 -32.13 -13.44 -45.50
N GLU A 758 -32.82 -13.60 -44.36
CA GLU A 758 -33.60 -12.53 -43.73
C GLU A 758 -32.76 -11.29 -43.37
N ILE A 759 -31.57 -11.50 -42.79
CA ILE A 759 -30.65 -10.41 -42.40
C ILE A 759 -30.11 -9.70 -43.64
N LYS A 760 -29.86 -10.46 -44.72
CA LYS A 760 -29.39 -9.93 -46.00
C LYS A 760 -30.48 -9.17 -46.76
N GLU A 761 -31.72 -9.67 -46.77
CA GLU A 761 -32.90 -8.99 -47.34
C GLU A 761 -33.24 -7.69 -46.60
N ALA A 762 -33.03 -7.66 -45.28
CA ALA A 762 -33.15 -6.44 -44.48
C ALA A 762 -32.04 -5.40 -44.79
N GLY A 763 -31.03 -5.78 -45.60
CA GLY A 763 -29.96 -4.90 -46.09
C GLY A 763 -28.80 -4.73 -45.11
N TYR A 764 -28.65 -5.59 -44.10
CA TYR A 764 -27.51 -5.53 -43.18
C TYR A 764 -26.27 -6.19 -43.79
N LEU A 765 -25.12 -5.53 -43.64
CA LEU A 765 -23.83 -5.99 -44.15
C LEU A 765 -23.02 -6.75 -43.09
N SER A 766 -23.25 -6.46 -41.80
CA SER A 766 -22.57 -7.12 -40.68
C SER A 766 -23.46 -7.16 -39.43
N PHE A 767 -23.25 -8.15 -38.56
CA PHE A 767 -23.99 -8.30 -37.31
C PHE A 767 -23.18 -9.01 -36.21
N CYS A 768 -23.58 -8.84 -34.96
CA CYS A 768 -23.02 -9.55 -33.81
C CYS A 768 -24.10 -9.92 -32.79
N HIS A 769 -24.12 -11.19 -32.39
CA HIS A 769 -24.96 -11.72 -31.32
C HIS A 769 -24.12 -11.98 -30.08
N LEU A 770 -24.59 -11.49 -28.93
CA LEU A 770 -23.88 -11.51 -27.65
C LEU A 770 -24.77 -12.08 -26.56
N PRO A 771 -24.40 -13.21 -25.93
CA PRO A 771 -25.23 -13.82 -24.89
C PRO A 771 -25.13 -13.00 -23.59
N LEU A 772 -26.27 -12.86 -22.90
CA LEU A 772 -26.34 -12.30 -21.57
C LEU A 772 -26.13 -13.42 -20.56
N ILE A 773 -24.91 -13.51 -20.00
CA ILE A 773 -24.53 -14.60 -19.09
C ILE A 773 -24.56 -14.10 -17.65
N ILE A 774 -25.26 -14.84 -16.78
CA ILE A 774 -25.31 -14.61 -15.33
C ILE A 774 -25.09 -15.96 -14.66
N GLU A 775 -24.10 -16.06 -13.76
CA GLU A 775 -23.79 -17.32 -13.03
C GLU A 775 -23.65 -18.54 -13.96
N ASN A 776 -23.04 -18.32 -15.13
CA ASN A 776 -22.82 -19.34 -16.17
C ASN A 776 -24.09 -19.82 -16.89
N GLU A 777 -25.24 -19.16 -16.72
CA GLU A 777 -26.47 -19.40 -17.49
C GLU A 777 -26.75 -18.25 -18.47
N VAL A 778 -27.30 -18.57 -19.65
CA VAL A 778 -27.71 -17.56 -20.64
C VAL A 778 -29.13 -17.10 -20.32
N LYS A 779 -29.28 -15.84 -19.93
CA LYS A 779 -30.60 -15.22 -19.62
C LYS A 779 -31.20 -14.46 -20.80
N GLY A 780 -30.45 -14.30 -21.89
CA GLY A 780 -30.90 -13.58 -23.07
C GLY A 780 -29.79 -13.37 -24.08
N VAL A 781 -30.08 -12.62 -25.14
CA VAL A 781 -29.10 -12.23 -26.17
C VAL A 781 -29.32 -10.78 -26.60
N ILE A 782 -28.24 -10.03 -26.71
CA ILE A 782 -28.24 -8.71 -27.35
C ILE A 782 -27.62 -8.82 -28.75
N SER A 783 -28.29 -8.27 -29.75
CA SER A 783 -27.92 -8.35 -31.16
C SER A 783 -27.66 -6.95 -31.73
N PHE A 784 -26.55 -6.78 -32.45
CA PHE A 784 -26.15 -5.54 -33.09
C PHE A 784 -26.10 -5.73 -34.62
N PHE A 785 -26.64 -4.79 -35.38
CA PHE A 785 -26.70 -4.85 -36.85
C PHE A 785 -26.24 -3.55 -37.49
N SER A 786 -25.52 -3.67 -38.62
CA SER A 786 -25.01 -2.53 -39.40
C SER A 786 -25.22 -2.75 -40.90
N LYS A 787 -25.74 -1.72 -41.58
CA LYS A 787 -25.94 -1.64 -43.04
C LYS A 787 -24.78 -0.94 -43.75
N ILE A 788 -23.95 -0.22 -43.01
CA ILE A 788 -22.93 0.67 -43.57
C ILE A 788 -21.53 0.05 -43.46
N TYR A 789 -21.23 -0.56 -42.31
CA TYR A 789 -19.85 -0.93 -41.97
C TYR A 789 -19.62 -2.44 -42.11
N LYS A 790 -18.63 -2.79 -42.93
CA LYS A 790 -18.02 -4.13 -42.99
C LYS A 790 -16.77 -4.15 -42.11
N GLY A 791 -16.48 -5.26 -41.43
CA GLY A 791 -15.28 -5.40 -40.60
C GLY A 791 -15.31 -4.67 -39.24
N MET A 792 -16.48 -4.23 -38.78
CA MET A 792 -16.63 -3.46 -37.54
C MET A 792 -16.37 -4.29 -36.26
N TYR A 793 -16.68 -5.59 -36.29
CA TYR A 793 -16.57 -6.49 -35.14
C TYR A 793 -15.18 -7.10 -35.03
N THR A 794 -14.21 -6.28 -34.63
CA THR A 794 -12.89 -6.71 -34.16
C THR A 794 -13.00 -7.37 -32.78
N ASN A 795 -12.04 -8.23 -32.41
CA ASN A 795 -12.04 -8.90 -31.10
C ASN A 795 -12.09 -7.90 -29.93
N GLU A 796 -11.39 -6.78 -30.03
CA GLU A 796 -11.40 -5.72 -29.02
C GLU A 796 -12.79 -5.09 -28.88
N PHE A 797 -13.48 -4.87 -30.01
CA PHE A 797 -14.82 -4.29 -30.02
C PHE A 797 -15.89 -5.28 -29.52
N ILE A 798 -15.73 -6.58 -29.78
CA ILE A 798 -16.59 -7.60 -29.21
C ILE A 798 -16.43 -7.65 -27.68
N THR A 799 -15.19 -7.60 -27.17
CA THR A 799 -14.90 -7.60 -25.73
C THR A 799 -15.56 -6.41 -25.00
N LEU A 800 -15.63 -5.26 -25.67
CA LEU A 800 -16.36 -4.10 -25.18
C LEU A 800 -17.87 -4.38 -25.09
N LEU A 801 -18.46 -4.85 -26.18
CA LEU A 801 -19.90 -5.11 -26.23
C LEU A 801 -20.30 -6.22 -25.23
N GLU A 802 -19.42 -7.19 -24.98
CA GLU A 802 -19.57 -8.17 -23.88
C GLU A 802 -19.58 -7.49 -22.51
N SER A 803 -18.68 -6.53 -22.26
CA SER A 803 -18.65 -5.78 -20.99
C SER A 803 -19.96 -5.01 -20.75
N VAL A 804 -20.50 -4.40 -21.81
CA VAL A 804 -21.82 -3.73 -21.76
C VAL A 804 -22.95 -4.73 -21.55
N ALA A 805 -22.92 -5.86 -22.28
CA ALA A 805 -23.89 -6.93 -22.15
C ALA A 805 -23.93 -7.47 -20.71
N HIS A 806 -22.76 -7.67 -20.07
CA HIS A 806 -22.66 -8.06 -18.67
C HIS A 806 -23.25 -7.02 -17.72
N GLN A 807 -23.05 -5.72 -17.94
CA GLN A 807 -23.68 -4.69 -17.11
C GLN A 807 -25.20 -4.67 -17.24
N ILE A 808 -25.73 -4.84 -18.47
CA ILE A 808 -27.18 -4.95 -18.70
C ILE A 808 -27.73 -6.19 -18.01
N ALA A 809 -27.05 -7.34 -18.14
CA ALA A 809 -27.43 -8.59 -17.50
C ALA A 809 -27.44 -8.45 -15.96
N PHE A 810 -26.37 -7.90 -15.37
CA PHE A 810 -26.29 -7.67 -13.93
C PHE A 810 -27.36 -6.70 -13.43
N SER A 811 -27.66 -5.65 -14.20
CA SER A 811 -28.68 -4.67 -13.81
C SER A 811 -30.10 -5.25 -13.84
N ILE A 812 -30.38 -6.17 -14.78
CA ILE A 812 -31.63 -6.94 -14.80
C ILE A 812 -31.74 -7.77 -13.51
N LYS A 813 -30.69 -8.52 -13.14
CA LYS A 813 -30.65 -9.30 -11.88
C LYS A 813 -30.77 -8.43 -10.63
N SER A 814 -30.06 -7.31 -10.58
CA SER A 814 -30.06 -6.40 -9.42
C SER A 814 -31.45 -5.80 -9.18
N HIS A 815 -32.23 -5.54 -10.25
CA HIS A 815 -33.60 -5.07 -10.12
C HIS A 815 -34.53 -6.13 -9.50
N GLU A 816 -34.37 -7.39 -9.87
CA GLU A 816 -35.09 -8.51 -9.25
C GLU A 816 -34.78 -8.60 -7.75
N GLN A 817 -33.51 -8.55 -7.37
CA GLN A 817 -33.07 -8.59 -5.96
C GLN A 817 -33.58 -7.39 -5.14
N THR A 818 -33.53 -6.18 -5.70
CA THR A 818 -34.02 -4.98 -5.01
C THR A 818 -35.51 -5.09 -4.70
N ARG A 819 -36.29 -5.67 -5.61
CA ARG A 819 -37.73 -5.88 -5.42
C ARG A 819 -38.01 -6.87 -4.28
N GLU A 820 -37.18 -7.90 -4.14
CA GLU A 820 -37.28 -8.84 -3.00
C GLU A 820 -36.93 -8.15 -1.68
N ILE A 821 -35.86 -7.33 -1.64
CA ILE A 821 -35.46 -6.59 -0.43
C ILE A 821 -36.56 -5.63 0.03
N ILE A 822 -37.19 -4.90 -0.90
CA ILE A 822 -38.30 -3.98 -0.56
C ILE A 822 -39.47 -4.75 0.07
N LYS A 823 -39.85 -5.89 -0.52
CA LYS A 823 -40.90 -6.76 0.05
C LYS A 823 -40.52 -7.24 1.45
N MET A 824 -39.28 -7.68 1.65
CA MET A 824 -38.79 -8.12 2.97
C MET A 824 -38.85 -7.00 4.00
N ARG A 825 -38.58 -5.75 3.59
CA ARG A 825 -38.63 -4.59 4.47
C ARG A 825 -40.06 -4.20 4.87
N GLU A 826 -41.02 -4.35 3.95
CA GLU A 826 -42.44 -4.16 4.26
C GLU A 826 -42.92 -5.20 5.28
N ILE A 827 -42.57 -6.48 5.06
CA ILE A 827 -42.89 -7.57 6.01
C ILE A 827 -42.26 -7.32 7.39
N ALA A 828 -41.00 -6.91 7.46
CA ALA A 828 -40.33 -6.62 8.74
C ALA A 828 -41.04 -5.51 9.54
N LYS A 829 -41.57 -4.49 8.85
CA LYS A 829 -42.32 -3.40 9.48
C LYS A 829 -43.66 -3.87 10.03
N GLU A 830 -44.35 -4.77 9.33
CA GLU A 830 -45.58 -5.39 9.83
C GLU A 830 -45.31 -6.27 11.07
N LEU A 831 -44.18 -6.98 11.09
CA LEU A 831 -43.74 -7.78 12.24
C LEU A 831 -43.37 -6.95 13.47
N GLU A 832 -42.76 -5.76 13.30
CA GLU A 832 -42.53 -4.82 14.41
C GLU A 832 -43.83 -4.33 15.05
N ILE A 833 -44.88 -4.12 14.25
CA ILE A 833 -46.20 -3.75 14.77
C ILE A 833 -46.80 -4.90 15.58
N ALA A 834 -46.71 -6.13 15.06
CA ALA A 834 -47.16 -7.33 15.77
C ALA A 834 -46.44 -7.51 17.12
N ARG A 835 -45.12 -7.25 17.17
CA ARG A 835 -44.32 -7.23 18.41
C ARG A 835 -44.89 -6.28 19.47
N SER A 836 -45.21 -5.06 19.05
CA SER A 836 -45.73 -4.03 19.97
C SER A 836 -47.10 -4.43 20.53
N ILE A 837 -47.95 -5.06 19.70
CA ILE A 837 -49.25 -5.56 20.15
C ILE A 837 -49.04 -6.67 21.18
N GLN A 838 -48.20 -7.67 20.87
CA GLN A 838 -47.95 -8.78 21.77
C GLN A 838 -47.37 -8.33 23.12
N ARG A 839 -46.39 -7.42 23.12
CA ARG A 839 -45.81 -6.88 24.36
C ARG A 839 -46.86 -6.19 25.23
N SER A 840 -47.83 -5.50 24.63
CA SER A 840 -48.93 -4.86 25.38
C SER A 840 -49.92 -5.85 26.02
N LEU A 841 -49.88 -7.13 25.63
CA LEU A 841 -50.69 -8.18 26.24
C LEU A 841 -50.02 -8.76 27.50
N LEU A 842 -48.71 -8.62 27.65
CA LEU A 842 -47.99 -9.07 28.83
C LEU A 842 -48.20 -8.12 30.03
N PRO A 843 -48.03 -8.58 31.29
CA PRO A 843 -48.22 -7.74 32.46
C PRO A 843 -47.15 -6.63 32.56
N ASP A 844 -47.59 -5.36 32.60
CA ASP A 844 -46.68 -4.19 32.65
C ASP A 844 -46.05 -3.93 34.03
N LYS A 845 -46.64 -4.46 35.11
CA LYS A 845 -46.20 -4.25 36.51
C LYS A 845 -46.30 -5.55 37.29
N PRO A 846 -45.54 -5.75 38.37
CA PRO A 846 -45.76 -6.87 39.28
C PRO A 846 -47.03 -6.66 40.13
N PRO A 847 -47.67 -7.73 40.65
CA PRO A 847 -48.81 -7.63 41.56
C PRO A 847 -48.41 -6.94 42.87
N ALA A 848 -49.28 -6.09 43.41
CA ALA A 848 -49.02 -5.29 44.60
C ALA A 848 -49.38 -6.04 45.91
N ILE A 849 -48.84 -7.25 46.08
CA ILE A 849 -49.15 -8.12 47.23
C ILE A 849 -48.03 -8.06 48.27
N ASN A 850 -48.35 -7.60 49.48
CA ASN A 850 -47.38 -7.41 50.57
C ASN A 850 -46.64 -8.69 51.03
N TYR A 851 -47.21 -9.86 50.72
CA TYR A 851 -46.67 -11.16 51.14
C TYR A 851 -45.58 -11.71 50.23
N ILE A 852 -45.35 -11.10 49.06
CA ILE A 852 -44.39 -11.60 48.08
C ILE A 852 -43.50 -10.48 47.49
N ASP A 853 -42.41 -10.91 46.87
CA ASP A 853 -41.63 -10.14 45.91
C ASP A 853 -41.79 -10.80 44.54
N PHE A 854 -42.36 -10.13 43.55
CA PHE A 854 -42.66 -10.74 42.25
C PHE A 854 -41.89 -10.01 41.15
N ALA A 855 -41.25 -10.76 40.26
CA ALA A 855 -40.69 -10.24 39.02
C ALA A 855 -40.99 -11.22 37.89
N GLY A 856 -41.29 -10.70 36.70
CA GLY A 856 -41.55 -11.48 35.50
C GLY A 856 -41.01 -10.75 34.28
N VAL A 857 -40.37 -11.48 33.36
CA VAL A 857 -39.83 -10.95 32.10
C VAL A 857 -40.04 -11.97 30.99
N CYS A 858 -40.21 -11.47 29.77
CA CYS A 858 -40.21 -12.27 28.54
C CYS A 858 -39.39 -11.53 27.47
N TYR A 859 -38.39 -12.23 26.92
CA TYR A 859 -37.48 -11.76 25.89
C TYR A 859 -37.67 -12.61 24.64
N ALA A 860 -38.35 -12.05 23.64
CA ALA A 860 -38.58 -12.74 22.37
C ALA A 860 -37.29 -12.89 21.53
N TYR A 861 -37.13 -14.04 20.87
CA TYR A 861 -36.00 -14.36 19.97
C TYR A 861 -35.97 -13.47 18.72
N GLU A 862 -37.10 -13.36 18.00
CA GLU A 862 -37.21 -12.55 16.78
C GLU A 862 -38.10 -11.30 16.99
N PHE A 863 -39.08 -11.10 16.11
CA PHE A 863 -40.03 -10.00 16.18
C PHE A 863 -41.20 -10.34 17.12
N VAL A 864 -41.70 -11.57 17.11
CA VAL A 864 -42.80 -12.04 17.98
C VAL A 864 -42.42 -13.40 18.58
N GLY A 865 -42.94 -13.71 19.76
CA GLY A 865 -42.62 -14.96 20.48
C GLY A 865 -43.83 -15.88 20.67
N GLY A 866 -43.59 -17.15 21.00
CA GLY A 866 -44.60 -18.10 21.48
C GLY A 866 -44.81 -18.03 23.00
N ASP A 867 -43.82 -17.50 23.71
CA ASP A 867 -43.78 -17.41 25.16
C ASP A 867 -44.81 -16.45 25.78
N TYR A 868 -45.31 -16.85 26.96
CA TYR A 868 -46.32 -16.12 27.71
C TYR A 868 -46.13 -16.28 29.21
N TYR A 869 -46.30 -15.19 29.94
CA TYR A 869 -46.62 -15.25 31.37
C TYR A 869 -47.69 -14.23 31.72
N ASP A 870 -48.50 -14.55 32.74
CA ASP A 870 -49.49 -13.62 33.32
C ASP A 870 -49.74 -14.00 34.78
N TYR A 871 -50.44 -13.13 35.49
CA TYR A 871 -50.88 -13.38 36.85
C TYR A 871 -52.29 -12.83 37.08
N PHE A 872 -53.05 -13.49 37.95
CA PHE A 872 -54.44 -13.15 38.23
C PHE A 872 -54.68 -13.10 39.74
N GLU A 873 -55.07 -11.93 40.25
CA GLU A 873 -55.44 -11.75 41.64
C GLU A 873 -56.88 -12.26 41.86
N ILE A 874 -57.05 -13.27 42.73
CA ILE A 874 -58.35 -13.85 43.09
C ILE A 874 -58.67 -13.47 44.54
N GLY A 875 -59.29 -12.31 44.72
CA GLY A 875 -59.48 -11.73 46.06
C GLY A 875 -58.15 -11.32 46.70
N ASP A 876 -58.12 -11.19 48.03
CA ASP A 876 -56.98 -10.57 48.74
C ASP A 876 -55.82 -11.53 49.06
N ASP A 877 -56.06 -12.85 49.03
CA ASP A 877 -55.13 -13.86 49.56
C ASP A 877 -54.81 -15.00 48.58
N VAL A 878 -55.20 -14.88 47.31
CA VAL A 878 -54.91 -15.87 46.26
C VAL A 878 -54.34 -15.18 45.02
N LEU A 879 -53.21 -15.67 44.53
CA LEU A 879 -52.59 -15.24 43.27
C LEU A 879 -52.39 -16.44 42.36
N ASP A 880 -52.98 -16.39 41.17
CA ASP A 880 -52.67 -17.34 40.10
C ASP A 880 -51.53 -16.80 39.24
N VAL A 881 -50.62 -17.67 38.82
CA VAL A 881 -49.47 -17.38 37.97
C VAL A 881 -49.42 -18.44 36.88
N VAL A 882 -49.31 -18.02 35.64
CA VAL A 882 -49.19 -18.91 34.49
C VAL A 882 -47.96 -18.54 33.69
N ILE A 883 -47.28 -19.56 33.19
CA ILE A 883 -46.26 -19.44 32.16
C ILE A 883 -46.51 -20.54 31.12
N ALA A 884 -46.40 -20.18 29.86
CA ALA A 884 -46.62 -21.09 28.74
C ALA A 884 -45.68 -20.78 27.59
N ASP A 885 -45.36 -21.80 26.82
CA ASP A 885 -44.61 -21.71 25.57
C ASP A 885 -45.36 -22.47 24.48
N VAL A 886 -45.57 -21.77 23.35
CA VAL A 886 -46.25 -22.29 22.16
C VAL A 886 -45.20 -22.65 21.14
N SER A 887 -45.20 -23.90 20.67
CA SER A 887 -44.17 -24.42 19.76
C SER A 887 -43.94 -23.53 18.53
N GLY A 888 -42.74 -22.99 18.39
CA GLY A 888 -42.31 -22.14 17.26
C GLY A 888 -42.39 -20.64 17.55
N HIS A 889 -41.68 -19.84 16.75
CA HIS A 889 -41.44 -18.41 17.07
C HIS A 889 -41.91 -17.49 15.93
N ASN A 890 -43.09 -17.78 15.37
CA ASN A 890 -43.64 -17.06 14.23
C ASN A 890 -44.94 -16.33 14.59
N VAL A 891 -45.54 -15.63 13.63
CA VAL A 891 -46.78 -14.88 13.87
C VAL A 891 -47.94 -15.79 14.32
N ALA A 892 -47.97 -17.04 13.87
CA ALA A 892 -49.02 -17.99 14.26
C ALA A 892 -48.91 -18.38 15.75
N SER A 893 -47.71 -18.64 16.28
CA SER A 893 -47.54 -18.93 17.71
C SER A 893 -47.93 -17.74 18.60
N ALA A 894 -47.57 -16.51 18.19
CA ALA A 894 -47.97 -15.29 18.91
C ALA A 894 -49.50 -15.06 18.94
N LEU A 895 -50.22 -15.45 17.88
CA LEU A 895 -51.68 -15.39 17.82
C LEU A 895 -52.32 -16.43 18.74
N LEU A 896 -51.81 -17.67 18.71
CA LEU A 896 -52.25 -18.74 19.62
C LEU A 896 -52.00 -18.37 21.09
N MET A 897 -50.86 -17.75 21.39
CA MET A 897 -50.56 -17.21 22.71
C MET A 897 -51.62 -16.20 23.19
N SER A 898 -52.04 -15.29 22.29
CA SER A 898 -53.07 -14.30 22.60
C SER A 898 -54.44 -14.93 22.86
N GLU A 899 -54.76 -16.01 22.13
CA GLU A 899 -55.96 -16.82 22.33
C GLU A 899 -55.95 -17.55 23.67
N VAL A 900 -54.87 -18.27 23.99
CA VAL A 900 -54.67 -18.98 25.26
C VAL A 900 -54.84 -18.04 26.44
N ARG A 901 -54.18 -16.88 26.41
CA ARG A 901 -54.34 -15.83 27.43
C ARG A 901 -55.80 -15.42 27.60
N THR A 902 -56.50 -15.19 26.49
CA THR A 902 -57.90 -14.73 26.50
C THR A 902 -58.82 -15.79 27.08
N LEU A 903 -58.61 -17.06 26.73
CA LEU A 903 -59.37 -18.19 27.26
C LEU A 903 -59.12 -18.40 28.75
N ILE A 904 -57.87 -18.35 29.21
CA ILE A 904 -57.55 -18.43 30.64
C ILE A 904 -58.25 -17.31 31.41
N LYS A 905 -58.12 -16.05 30.95
CA LYS A 905 -58.82 -14.90 31.55
C LYS A 905 -60.33 -15.12 31.63
N SER A 906 -60.93 -15.64 30.57
CA SER A 906 -62.37 -15.93 30.49
C SER A 906 -62.81 -17.04 31.46
N ILE A 907 -62.04 -18.14 31.53
CA ILE A 907 -62.31 -19.29 32.42
C ILE A 907 -62.28 -18.84 33.88
N ILE A 908 -61.25 -18.09 34.27
CA ILE A 908 -61.08 -17.57 35.64
C ILE A 908 -62.20 -16.59 36.00
N ALA A 909 -62.51 -15.65 35.10
CA ALA A 909 -63.56 -14.66 35.33
C ALA A 909 -64.94 -15.29 35.51
N THR A 910 -65.22 -16.37 34.77
CA THR A 910 -66.51 -17.07 34.83
C THR A 910 -66.60 -18.03 36.02
N ASN A 911 -65.49 -18.66 36.42
CA ASN A 911 -65.46 -19.67 37.47
C ASN A 911 -64.23 -19.51 38.39
N PRO A 912 -64.21 -18.51 39.28
CA PRO A 912 -63.03 -18.18 40.09
C PRO A 912 -62.62 -19.29 41.08
N ASN A 913 -63.51 -20.23 41.38
CA ASN A 913 -63.26 -21.33 42.33
C ASN A 913 -62.71 -22.61 41.68
N LEU A 914 -62.55 -22.67 40.34
CA LEU A 914 -61.97 -23.84 39.67
C LEU A 914 -60.54 -24.08 40.13
N GLN A 915 -60.16 -25.34 40.29
CA GLN A 915 -58.78 -25.71 40.64
C GLN A 915 -57.88 -25.69 39.40
N PRO A 916 -56.54 -25.52 39.55
CA PRO A 916 -55.60 -25.47 38.42
C PRO A 916 -55.77 -26.57 37.37
N LYS A 917 -55.95 -27.83 37.80
CA LYS A 917 -56.17 -28.96 36.87
C LYS A 917 -57.42 -28.81 36.01
N ASP A 918 -58.50 -28.24 36.56
CA ASP A 918 -59.78 -28.10 35.87
C ASP A 918 -59.72 -26.94 34.87
N ILE A 919 -58.93 -25.90 35.21
CA ILE A 919 -58.65 -24.77 34.32
C ILE A 919 -57.86 -25.24 33.10
N ILE A 920 -56.76 -25.99 33.31
CA ILE A 920 -55.93 -26.51 32.22
C ILE A 920 -56.71 -27.53 31.37
N LYS A 921 -57.48 -28.43 32.00
CA LYS A 921 -58.34 -29.38 31.28
C LYS A 921 -59.32 -28.68 30.35
N LYS A 922 -59.99 -27.65 30.87
CA LYS A 922 -60.94 -26.86 30.07
C LYS A 922 -60.23 -26.09 28.96
N LEU A 923 -59.09 -25.48 29.26
CA LEU A 923 -58.26 -24.80 28.27
C LEU A 923 -57.88 -25.74 27.12
N ASN A 924 -57.32 -26.91 27.43
CA ASN A 924 -56.92 -27.92 26.44
C ASN A 924 -58.10 -28.31 25.53
N TYR A 925 -59.27 -28.57 26.13
CA TYR A 925 -60.45 -28.98 25.37
C TYR A 925 -60.92 -27.91 24.37
N GLU A 926 -60.88 -26.63 24.76
CA GLU A 926 -61.33 -25.51 23.92
C GLU A 926 -60.35 -25.23 22.77
N ILE A 927 -59.03 -25.34 22.99
CA ILE A 927 -58.02 -25.01 21.97
C ILE A 927 -57.55 -26.22 21.13
N TYR A 928 -57.89 -27.45 21.53
CA TYR A 928 -57.35 -28.67 20.91
C TYR A 928 -57.54 -28.71 19.39
N ASP A 929 -58.76 -28.41 18.92
CA ASP A 929 -59.07 -28.51 17.48
C ASP A 929 -58.30 -27.47 16.64
N ASP A 930 -57.81 -26.39 17.25
CA ASP A 930 -57.02 -25.37 16.57
C ASP A 930 -55.53 -25.68 16.63
N LEU A 931 -55.05 -26.25 17.75
CA LEU A 931 -53.70 -26.79 17.88
C LEU A 931 -53.45 -27.97 16.92
N GLU A 932 -54.38 -28.92 16.84
CA GLU A 932 -54.29 -30.10 15.97
C GLU A 932 -54.24 -29.71 14.48
N LYS A 933 -55.07 -28.76 14.05
CA LYS A 933 -55.08 -28.28 12.65
C LYS A 933 -53.80 -27.57 12.24
N LEU A 934 -53.20 -26.84 13.16
CA LEU A 934 -52.00 -26.05 12.89
C LEU A 934 -50.71 -26.84 13.17
N GLU A 935 -50.81 -28.05 13.73
CA GLU A 935 -49.69 -28.87 14.20
C GLU A 935 -48.84 -28.19 15.29
N PHE A 936 -49.48 -27.38 16.15
CA PHE A 936 -48.83 -26.72 17.29
C PHE A 936 -49.08 -27.49 18.59
N ILE A 937 -48.15 -27.38 19.54
CA ILE A 937 -48.28 -27.88 20.91
C ILE A 937 -47.91 -26.77 21.88
N ILE A 938 -48.42 -26.84 23.11
CA ILE A 938 -48.15 -25.81 24.14
C ILE A 938 -47.69 -26.49 25.42
N THR A 939 -46.53 -26.06 25.93
CA THR A 939 -46.14 -26.35 27.31
C THR A 939 -46.73 -25.29 28.24
N LEU A 940 -47.28 -25.67 29.39
CA LEU A 940 -47.88 -24.71 30.32
C LEU A 940 -47.77 -25.19 31.75
N VAL A 941 -47.39 -24.30 32.68
CA VAL A 941 -47.56 -24.53 34.12
C VAL A 941 -48.45 -23.45 34.72
N TYR A 942 -49.42 -23.90 35.50
CA TYR A 942 -50.37 -23.05 36.20
C TYR A 942 -50.20 -23.23 37.70
N LEU A 943 -49.92 -22.14 38.42
CA LEU A 943 -49.64 -22.10 39.85
C LEU A 943 -50.70 -21.24 40.53
N ARG A 944 -51.31 -21.74 41.59
CA ARG A 944 -52.18 -20.99 42.50
C ARG A 944 -51.51 -20.87 43.86
N LEU A 945 -51.18 -19.65 44.25
CA LEU A 945 -50.59 -19.31 45.54
C LEU A 945 -51.70 -18.95 46.53
N ASP A 946 -51.94 -19.81 47.53
CA ASP A 946 -52.87 -19.57 48.64
C ASP A 946 -52.07 -19.09 49.86
N PHE A 947 -52.13 -17.78 50.13
CA PHE A 947 -51.39 -17.14 51.23
C PHE A 947 -52.03 -17.36 52.60
N LYS A 948 -53.27 -17.88 52.69
CA LYS A 948 -53.87 -18.27 53.98
C LYS A 948 -53.35 -19.62 54.45
N ARG A 949 -53.18 -20.54 53.51
CA ARG A 949 -52.73 -21.92 53.79
C ARG A 949 -51.24 -22.09 53.64
N ASN A 950 -50.53 -21.09 53.13
CA ASN A 950 -49.11 -21.15 52.74
C ASN A 950 -48.82 -22.32 51.79
N LYS A 951 -49.67 -22.46 50.76
CA LYS A 951 -49.58 -23.54 49.78
C LYS A 951 -49.58 -23.02 48.34
N ILE A 952 -48.78 -23.68 47.50
CA ILE A 952 -48.83 -23.62 46.05
C ILE A 952 -49.62 -24.83 45.58
N ILE A 953 -50.70 -24.62 44.86
CA ILE A 953 -51.45 -25.67 44.17
C ILE A 953 -51.14 -25.51 42.69
N TYR A 954 -50.66 -26.54 42.01
CA TYR A 954 -50.21 -26.39 40.63
C TYR A 954 -50.44 -27.63 39.77
N THR A 955 -50.48 -27.38 38.47
CA THR A 955 -50.54 -28.40 37.41
C THR A 955 -49.56 -28.01 36.33
N ASN A 956 -48.80 -28.98 35.83
CA ASN A 956 -47.76 -28.78 34.84
C ASN A 956 -48.04 -29.65 33.60
N ALA A 957 -48.46 -29.03 32.51
CA ALA A 957 -48.70 -29.64 31.20
C ALA A 957 -47.41 -29.58 30.35
N GLY A 958 -46.45 -30.44 30.65
CA GLY A 958 -45.22 -30.64 29.88
C GLY A 958 -44.18 -29.51 29.91
N HIS A 959 -44.34 -28.52 30.78
CA HIS A 959 -43.43 -27.37 30.93
C HIS A 959 -42.21 -27.71 31.82
N PRO A 960 -41.08 -26.98 31.69
CA PRO A 960 -39.98 -27.09 32.65
C PRO A 960 -40.46 -26.98 34.10
N LYS A 961 -39.89 -27.81 34.97
CA LYS A 961 -40.34 -27.91 36.36
C LYS A 961 -40.02 -26.62 37.12
N PRO A 962 -40.97 -26.04 37.87
CA PRO A 962 -40.67 -24.91 38.75
C PRO A 962 -39.60 -25.29 39.78
N LEU A 963 -38.70 -24.35 40.06
CA LEU A 963 -37.60 -24.51 41.01
C LEU A 963 -37.90 -23.76 42.30
N VAL A 964 -37.62 -24.36 43.45
CA VAL A 964 -37.68 -23.68 44.76
C VAL A 964 -36.27 -23.63 45.36
N CYS A 965 -35.78 -22.43 45.66
CA CYS A 965 -34.54 -22.21 46.41
C CYS A 965 -34.84 -21.85 47.87
N LYS A 966 -34.19 -22.56 48.79
CA LYS A 966 -34.18 -22.23 50.23
C LYS A 966 -32.76 -22.31 50.76
N GLN A 967 -32.24 -21.21 51.29
CA GLN A 967 -30.88 -21.15 51.88
C GLN A 967 -29.78 -21.74 50.94
N GLY A 968 -29.94 -21.59 49.62
CA GLY A 968 -29.00 -22.11 48.63
C GLY A 968 -29.16 -23.60 48.28
N GLU A 969 -30.18 -24.28 48.81
CA GLU A 969 -30.62 -25.59 48.30
C GLU A 969 -31.75 -25.40 47.30
N ILE A 970 -31.59 -25.99 46.11
CA ILE A 970 -32.57 -25.93 45.02
C ILE A 970 -33.27 -27.28 44.91
N LYS A 971 -34.60 -27.24 44.83
CA LYS A 971 -35.44 -28.40 44.59
C LYS A 971 -36.36 -28.14 43.41
N GLU A 972 -36.42 -29.07 42.47
CA GLU A 972 -37.46 -29.11 41.43
C GLU A 972 -38.79 -29.57 42.04
N LEU A 973 -39.88 -28.87 41.71
CA LEU A 973 -41.22 -29.33 42.07
C LEU A 973 -41.60 -30.59 41.28
N GLU A 974 -42.32 -31.50 41.93
CA GLU A 974 -42.73 -32.79 41.35
C GLU A 974 -43.88 -32.60 40.35
N GLY A 975 -44.08 -33.58 39.46
CA GLY A 975 -45.17 -33.57 38.48
C GLY A 975 -44.72 -33.35 37.03
N GLY A 976 -45.66 -33.62 36.11
CA GLY A 976 -45.47 -33.51 34.68
C GLY A 976 -46.52 -34.33 33.92
N ASP A 977 -47.49 -33.64 33.32
CA ASP A 977 -48.50 -34.18 32.42
C ASP A 977 -48.09 -33.96 30.95
N PRO A 978 -48.79 -34.57 29.97
CA PRO A 978 -48.61 -34.26 28.55
C PRO A 978 -48.83 -32.78 28.21
N LEU A 979 -48.21 -32.33 27.12
CA LEU A 979 -48.40 -30.99 26.56
C LEU A 979 -49.85 -30.80 26.08
N LEU A 980 -50.30 -29.55 26.02
CA LEU A 980 -51.59 -29.21 25.43
C LEU A 980 -51.57 -29.45 23.92
N GLY A 981 -52.71 -29.88 23.37
CA GLY A 981 -52.85 -30.19 21.94
C GLY A 981 -52.50 -31.63 21.55
N VAL A 982 -52.01 -32.46 22.48
CA VAL A 982 -51.64 -33.87 22.20
C VAL A 982 -52.82 -34.84 22.39
N ILE A 983 -53.60 -34.65 23.46
CA ILE A 983 -54.76 -35.50 23.80
C ILE A 983 -55.93 -34.59 24.16
N LYS A 984 -57.03 -34.64 23.40
CA LYS A 984 -58.18 -33.73 23.58
C LYS A 984 -58.82 -33.82 24.97
N GLU A 985 -59.17 -35.02 25.39
CA GLU A 985 -59.80 -35.28 26.69
C GLU A 985 -58.77 -35.95 27.61
N TYR A 986 -58.05 -35.14 28.37
CA TYR A 986 -57.05 -35.61 29.35
C TYR A 986 -57.37 -35.08 30.76
N GLU A 987 -57.18 -35.92 31.77
CA GLU A 987 -57.34 -35.55 33.18
C GLU A 987 -55.97 -35.20 33.74
N PHE A 988 -55.70 -33.89 33.89
CA PHE A 988 -54.44 -33.40 34.44
C PHE A 988 -54.32 -33.65 35.95
N GLU A 989 -53.11 -33.96 36.40
CA GLU A 989 -52.80 -34.15 37.81
C GLU A 989 -52.65 -32.80 38.52
N GLN A 990 -52.89 -32.81 39.83
CA GLN A 990 -52.73 -31.63 40.67
C GLN A 990 -51.77 -31.94 41.82
N PHE A 991 -50.82 -31.04 42.01
CA PHE A 991 -49.79 -31.14 43.02
C PHE A 991 -49.91 -30.00 44.03
N GLU A 992 -49.42 -30.24 45.24
CA GLU A 992 -49.38 -29.24 46.31
C GLU A 992 -47.96 -29.12 46.87
N TYR A 993 -47.50 -27.89 47.10
CA TYR A 993 -46.26 -27.60 47.78
C TYR A 993 -46.50 -26.58 48.90
N SER A 994 -46.00 -26.84 50.11
CA SER A 994 -46.09 -25.88 51.22
C SER A 994 -44.84 -25.01 51.23
N PHE A 995 -45.02 -23.70 51.05
CA PHE A 995 -43.91 -22.76 51.04
C PHE A 995 -43.68 -22.14 52.42
N SER A 996 -42.48 -21.63 52.65
CA SER A 996 -42.15 -20.88 53.87
C SER A 996 -41.45 -19.57 53.57
N LYS A 997 -41.39 -18.71 54.59
CA LYS A 997 -40.71 -17.41 54.50
C LYS A 997 -39.28 -17.55 53.96
N ASP A 998 -38.91 -16.62 53.10
CA ASP A 998 -37.62 -16.48 52.41
C ASP A 998 -37.30 -17.58 51.38
N GLU A 999 -38.28 -18.42 51.02
CA GLU A 999 -38.16 -19.29 49.84
C GLU A 999 -38.37 -18.49 48.54
N PHE A 1000 -37.60 -18.85 47.51
CA PHE A 1000 -37.68 -18.27 46.17
C PHE A 1000 -38.17 -19.32 45.17
N LEU A 1001 -39.35 -19.11 44.60
CA LEU A 1001 -39.89 -19.89 43.49
C LEU A 1001 -39.45 -19.25 42.17
N PHE A 1002 -38.90 -20.07 41.28
CA PHE A 1002 -38.48 -19.67 39.94
C PHE A 1002 -39.13 -20.56 38.90
N VAL A 1003 -39.75 -19.95 37.90
CA VAL A 1003 -40.44 -20.62 36.80
C VAL A 1003 -39.92 -20.05 35.50
N TYR A 1004 -39.64 -20.90 34.51
CA TYR A 1004 -38.90 -20.50 33.32
C TYR A 1004 -39.23 -21.37 32.12
N THR A 1005 -39.01 -20.82 30.92
CA THR A 1005 -39.08 -21.56 29.65
C THR A 1005 -37.75 -22.19 29.27
N ASP A 1006 -37.79 -23.22 28.43
CA ASP A 1006 -36.62 -23.99 28.02
C ASP A 1006 -35.58 -23.18 27.23
N GLY A 1007 -35.96 -22.06 26.61
CA GLY A 1007 -35.04 -21.13 25.97
C GLY A 1007 -33.88 -20.63 26.86
N ILE A 1008 -33.96 -20.77 28.19
CA ILE A 1008 -32.80 -20.56 29.08
C ILE A 1008 -31.84 -21.75 29.03
N VAL A 1009 -32.33 -22.98 29.23
CA VAL A 1009 -31.48 -24.16 29.34
C VAL A 1009 -30.97 -24.63 27.99
N GLU A 1010 -31.72 -24.36 26.92
CA GLU A 1010 -31.37 -24.68 25.53
C GLU A 1010 -30.58 -23.56 24.83
N ALA A 1011 -30.26 -22.47 25.53
CA ALA A 1011 -29.38 -21.44 24.97
C ALA A 1011 -27.98 -22.00 24.67
N GLU A 1012 -27.48 -21.77 23.44
CA GLU A 1012 -26.19 -22.29 22.96
C GLU A 1012 -25.08 -21.23 22.96
N ASN A 1013 -23.88 -21.61 23.39
CA ASN A 1013 -22.66 -20.81 23.19
C ASN A 1013 -22.07 -20.95 21.77
N ILE A 1014 -20.98 -20.25 21.47
CA ILE A 1014 -20.27 -20.32 20.17
C ILE A 1014 -19.70 -21.70 19.81
N PHE A 1015 -19.60 -22.62 20.78
CA PHE A 1015 -19.12 -23.98 20.60
C PHE A 1015 -20.26 -25.00 20.43
N GLY A 1016 -21.52 -24.56 20.57
CA GLY A 1016 -22.72 -25.39 20.50
C GLY A 1016 -23.08 -26.10 21.82
N ASP A 1017 -22.48 -25.70 22.95
CA ASP A 1017 -22.88 -26.25 24.26
C ASP A 1017 -24.09 -25.50 24.80
N PHE A 1018 -25.05 -26.25 25.39
CA PHE A 1018 -26.21 -25.69 26.07
C PHE A 1018 -25.88 -25.10 27.44
N PHE A 1019 -26.61 -24.07 27.86
CA PHE A 1019 -26.50 -23.46 29.19
C PHE A 1019 -26.83 -24.50 30.27
N GLY A 1020 -27.91 -25.26 30.08
CA GLY A 1020 -28.26 -26.42 30.88
C GLY A 1020 -28.70 -26.13 32.31
N LEU A 1021 -29.28 -27.15 32.96
CA LEU A 1021 -29.80 -27.07 34.33
C LEU A 1021 -28.69 -26.85 35.36
N GLU A 1022 -27.49 -27.42 35.16
CA GLU A 1022 -26.39 -27.32 36.13
C GLU A 1022 -25.94 -25.86 36.34
N ARG A 1023 -25.82 -25.08 35.26
CA ARG A 1023 -25.45 -23.66 35.34
C ARG A 1023 -26.59 -22.82 35.89
N LEU A 1024 -27.83 -23.13 35.49
CA LEU A 1024 -29.01 -22.46 36.03
C LEU A 1024 -29.10 -22.64 37.55
N PHE A 1025 -28.91 -23.86 38.05
CA PHE A 1025 -28.90 -24.16 39.48
C PHE A 1025 -27.76 -23.45 40.20
N ALA A 1026 -26.54 -23.46 39.64
CA ALA A 1026 -25.41 -22.74 40.22
C ALA A 1026 -25.68 -21.22 40.33
N THR A 1027 -26.31 -20.63 39.30
CA THR A 1027 -26.62 -19.20 39.25
C THR A 1027 -27.70 -18.82 40.26
N ILE A 1028 -28.78 -19.61 40.37
CA ILE A 1028 -29.85 -19.37 41.34
C ILE A 1028 -29.31 -19.55 42.77
N LYS A 1029 -28.54 -20.61 43.02
CA LYS A 1029 -28.02 -20.96 44.36
C LYS A 1029 -27.21 -19.82 44.99
N ASN A 1030 -26.40 -19.14 44.20
CA ASN A 1030 -25.54 -18.05 44.66
C ASN A 1030 -26.30 -16.73 44.90
N ASN A 1031 -27.49 -16.58 44.31
CA ASN A 1031 -28.19 -15.30 44.24
C ASN A 1031 -29.58 -15.30 44.89
N CYS A 1032 -30.16 -16.46 45.25
CA CYS A 1032 -31.56 -16.55 45.73
C CYS A 1032 -31.85 -15.78 47.05
N GLY A 1033 -30.83 -15.21 47.69
CA GLY A 1033 -30.97 -14.24 48.79
C GLY A 1033 -31.37 -12.82 48.37
N GLY A 1034 -31.22 -12.43 47.10
CA GLY A 1034 -31.59 -11.11 46.57
C GLY A 1034 -33.11 -10.91 46.39
N SER A 1035 -33.52 -9.77 45.86
CA SER A 1035 -34.90 -9.53 45.40
C SER A 1035 -35.20 -10.35 44.13
N SER A 1036 -36.48 -10.61 43.84
CA SER A 1036 -36.88 -11.39 42.67
C SER A 1036 -36.38 -10.77 41.36
N GLU A 1037 -36.41 -9.44 41.27
CA GLU A 1037 -35.92 -8.69 40.10
C GLU A 1037 -34.39 -8.81 39.94
N GLU A 1038 -33.63 -8.67 41.03
CA GLU A 1038 -32.17 -8.85 41.01
C GLU A 1038 -31.80 -10.27 40.56
N VAL A 1039 -32.46 -11.30 41.09
CA VAL A 1039 -32.15 -12.69 40.74
C VAL A 1039 -32.41 -12.96 39.26
N ILE A 1040 -33.54 -12.51 38.72
CA ILE A 1040 -33.84 -12.64 37.28
C ILE A 1040 -32.82 -11.89 36.43
N ALA A 1041 -32.46 -10.66 36.82
CA ALA A 1041 -31.45 -9.87 36.09
C ALA A 1041 -30.09 -10.58 36.07
N TYR A 1042 -29.65 -11.15 37.20
CA TYR A 1042 -28.40 -11.91 37.25
C TYR A 1042 -28.42 -13.17 36.37
N ILE A 1043 -29.53 -13.90 36.33
CA ILE A 1043 -29.68 -15.08 35.44
C ILE A 1043 -29.55 -14.65 33.98
N TYR A 1044 -30.22 -13.56 33.60
CA TYR A 1044 -30.18 -13.06 32.22
C TYR A 1044 -28.79 -12.54 31.83
N GLU A 1045 -28.10 -11.82 32.71
CA GLU A 1045 -26.73 -11.38 32.46
C GLU A 1045 -25.75 -12.55 32.27
N GLU A 1046 -25.88 -13.61 33.07
CA GLU A 1046 -25.04 -14.80 32.95
C GLU A 1046 -25.35 -15.58 31.66
N LEU A 1047 -26.62 -15.64 31.27
CA LEU A 1047 -27.06 -16.20 30.00
C LEU A 1047 -26.44 -15.46 28.80
N LEU A 1048 -26.47 -14.12 28.79
CA LEU A 1048 -25.86 -13.31 27.73
C LEU A 1048 -24.34 -13.48 27.66
N LYS A 1049 -23.66 -13.55 28.81
CA LYS A 1049 -22.21 -13.82 28.86
C LYS A 1049 -21.87 -15.20 28.30
N PHE A 1050 -22.71 -16.20 28.54
CA PHE A 1050 -22.51 -17.55 28.04
C PHE A 1050 -22.70 -17.65 26.52
N ILE A 1051 -23.72 -16.99 25.98
CA ILE A 1051 -24.02 -16.98 24.53
C ILE A 1051 -22.93 -16.24 23.74
N GLY A 1052 -22.39 -15.13 24.26
CA GLY A 1052 -21.33 -14.35 23.62
C GLY A 1052 -21.80 -13.61 22.36
N ASP A 1053 -21.07 -13.73 21.25
CA ASP A 1053 -21.44 -13.14 19.95
C ASP A 1053 -22.50 -13.98 19.17
N ASN A 1054 -22.91 -15.13 19.70
CA ASN A 1054 -23.96 -15.94 19.09
C ASN A 1054 -25.33 -15.29 19.29
N LYS A 1055 -26.32 -15.61 18.45
CA LYS A 1055 -27.69 -15.15 18.69
C LYS A 1055 -28.43 -16.14 19.59
N GLN A 1056 -29.22 -15.63 20.53
CA GLN A 1056 -30.29 -16.40 21.19
C GLN A 1056 -31.13 -17.08 20.11
N LYS A 1057 -31.65 -18.29 20.32
CA LYS A 1057 -32.36 -19.08 19.30
C LYS A 1057 -33.83 -19.34 19.62
N ASP A 1058 -34.27 -18.99 20.83
CA ASP A 1058 -35.60 -19.25 21.36
C ASP A 1058 -36.00 -18.13 22.34
N ASP A 1059 -37.28 -17.98 22.63
CA ASP A 1059 -37.81 -17.02 23.60
C ASP A 1059 -37.34 -17.36 25.02
N VAL A 1060 -37.11 -16.34 25.85
CA VAL A 1060 -36.69 -16.51 27.25
C VAL A 1060 -37.69 -15.83 28.15
N THR A 1061 -38.43 -16.62 28.91
CA THR A 1061 -39.39 -16.16 29.90
C THR A 1061 -39.03 -16.65 31.28
N MET A 1062 -39.09 -15.75 32.26
CA MET A 1062 -38.73 -16.00 33.65
C MET A 1062 -39.74 -15.34 34.56
N VAL A 1063 -40.18 -16.07 35.59
CA VAL A 1063 -40.98 -15.57 36.70
C VAL A 1063 -40.33 -15.97 38.01
N GLY A 1064 -40.09 -14.99 38.88
CA GLY A 1064 -39.46 -15.14 40.18
C GLY A 1064 -40.36 -14.61 41.29
N ILE A 1065 -40.59 -15.43 42.32
CA ILE A 1065 -41.47 -15.12 43.45
C ILE A 1065 -40.76 -15.43 44.75
N LYS A 1066 -40.52 -14.41 45.58
CA LYS A 1066 -39.96 -14.58 46.92
C LYS A 1066 -41.04 -14.42 47.98
N PHE A 1067 -41.19 -15.41 48.86
CA PHE A 1067 -42.20 -15.37 49.91
C PHE A 1067 -41.69 -14.59 51.13
N LYS A 1068 -42.37 -13.49 51.49
CA LYS A 1068 -41.98 -12.61 52.61
C LYS A 1068 -42.63 -13.01 53.95
N LYS A 1069 -43.62 -13.90 53.93
CA LYS A 1069 -44.43 -14.31 55.08
C LYS A 1069 -44.48 -15.83 55.25
#